data_AF-Q23FS1-F1
#
_entry.id   AF-Q23FS1-F1
#
_cell.length_a   1.000
_cell.length_b   1.000
_cell.length_c   1.000
_cell.angle_alpha   90.00
_cell.angle_beta   90.00
_cell.angle_gamma   90.00
#
_symmetry.space_group_name_H-M   'P 1'
#
loop_
_entity.id
_entity.type
_entity.pdbx_description
1 polymer ?
#
loop_
_entity_poly.entity_id
_entity_poly.type
_entity_poly.pdbx_seq_one_letter_code
_entity_poly.pdbx_strand_id
1 'polypeptide(L)'
;MNSICYTTVFGSTGSGKSTLLNILYGKKFSTSDDGDLIFQEGTIFTVSSETQSETKLYQEEKLKGSNMYLVDTPGCQDTDPIERIENLYKLKNYFKQQYERQFKFIFLFTDGEIKANRGQGLRLLMKELFQLFKNFEDFTNSTLVVFSRVRPFEVHSKGHQNQIQRLRRDFLKDLIDNRQEEILNNSYNFFNQIPQENFFTFSEPQDQNDCQIVEKEREKTLDLLKYKIKSVNKVQLNTQHKLDSYVKIFIQEKFNEIRELMQINRTDQLILQNLITTIVENAEITQEQKQTLLLEKKQQLQILENYIKQLKLIQFNSYIIDNLQSLYSIVNKYNDIEEDNHFKINLNSFSTQFINTIIQKPSIDFNKETQTLTLKAFYLHSSYMDQEILSQQRGNNLKKIIIKIEHAFIFDSNEFSFRGGQLALKCKKFIIAKQAQKLDLSKKRDEDFNYEFKKKPNTSQEGVDGQDGLPGNPGENGGCFLLCIENQEGIISKYKNTIQVDVSGGQGYDGQDGGNGGDGLAGKDGDFYGVKQRKEYYLAYVIDITEGLKKILSFNNQYALYYKSNGEPGQKGGNGGLGGSGGYQGNHGDFQIYSLKDKQNIQNSFFKVIKEQRPKGKDGKCGFPGRGGEGGQNFIAVYKDEFFCPTIRGIRSKMNEKQIDETDLDLSSSIIGTGTVVVGETAAYTGFTTLAKLASLPVGIAISSVQGLASIISASTGNGFIDGPRSDGRANKGEDGNRNFNLNTRSQKNPDKSYLSDDLKKDIDLS
;
A
#
# COMPACT_ATOMS: atom_id res chain seq x y z
N MET A 1 43.20 -46.60 32.39
CA MET A 1 42.33 -46.86 31.23
C MET A 1 43.14 -46.60 29.98
N ASN A 2 43.18 -47.54 29.03
CA ASN A 2 43.87 -47.29 27.76
C ASN A 2 43.06 -46.24 26.99
N SER A 3 43.70 -45.14 26.64
CA SER A 3 43.12 -44.05 25.85
C SER A 3 42.64 -44.57 24.49
N ILE A 4 41.47 -44.08 24.05
CA ILE A 4 40.93 -44.38 22.72
C ILE A 4 41.78 -43.66 21.68
N CYS A 5 42.23 -44.41 20.66
CA CYS A 5 43.09 -43.89 19.61
C CYS A 5 42.37 -43.92 18.26
N TYR A 6 42.33 -42.80 17.56
CA TYR A 6 41.73 -42.64 16.24
C TYR A 6 42.83 -42.64 15.18
N THR A 7 42.82 -43.62 14.30
CA THR A 7 43.76 -43.74 13.19
C THR A 7 43.08 -43.22 11.93
N THR A 8 43.43 -42.00 11.55
CA THR A 8 42.84 -41.28 10.42
C THR A 8 43.66 -41.50 9.16
N VAL A 9 43.02 -41.93 8.08
CA VAL A 9 43.67 -42.20 6.80
C VAL A 9 43.46 -41.04 5.84
N PHE A 10 44.55 -40.47 5.34
CA PHE A 10 44.58 -39.39 4.35
C PHE A 10 45.14 -39.88 3.03
N GLY A 11 44.61 -39.34 1.94
CA GLY A 11 45.01 -39.67 0.58
C GLY A 11 44.01 -39.17 -0.43
N SER A 12 44.42 -39.08 -1.69
CA SER A 12 43.59 -38.71 -2.83
C SER A 12 42.44 -39.69 -3.05
N THR A 13 41.46 -39.26 -3.85
CA THR A 13 40.39 -40.13 -4.34
C THR A 13 41.01 -41.26 -5.17
N GLY A 14 40.61 -42.50 -4.92
CA GLY A 14 41.17 -43.68 -5.58
C GLY A 14 42.52 -44.18 -5.04
N SER A 15 43.10 -43.58 -4.00
CA SER A 15 44.39 -44.06 -3.45
C SER A 15 44.30 -45.40 -2.69
N GLY A 16 43.08 -45.91 -2.48
CA GLY A 16 42.82 -47.19 -1.81
C GLY A 16 42.56 -47.07 -0.30
N LYS A 17 42.13 -45.91 0.20
CA LYS A 17 41.89 -45.67 1.65
C LYS A 17 40.91 -46.67 2.25
N SER A 18 39.70 -46.73 1.71
CA SER A 18 38.63 -47.62 2.17
C SER A 18 39.01 -49.10 1.99
N THR A 19 39.75 -49.44 0.92
CA THR A 19 40.30 -50.79 0.70
C THR A 19 41.27 -51.18 1.82
N LEU A 20 42.27 -50.33 2.10
CA LEU A 20 43.23 -50.55 3.19
C LEU A 20 42.50 -50.72 4.52
N LEU A 21 41.52 -49.87 4.82
CA LEU A 21 40.78 -49.91 6.08
C LEU A 21 39.95 -51.19 6.25
N ASN A 22 39.27 -51.68 5.19
CA ASN A 22 38.56 -52.96 5.24
C ASN A 22 39.52 -54.13 5.52
N ILE A 23 40.69 -54.13 4.89
CA ILE A 23 41.71 -55.16 5.13
C ILE A 23 42.25 -55.06 6.55
N LEU A 24 42.61 -53.86 7.05
CA LEU A 24 43.04 -53.68 8.44
C LEU A 24 41.97 -54.15 9.44
N TYR A 25 40.70 -53.89 9.14
CA TYR A 25 39.58 -54.39 9.95
C TYR A 25 39.48 -55.93 9.97
N GLY A 26 40.08 -56.61 9.00
CA GLY A 26 40.09 -58.08 8.89
C GLY A 26 38.95 -58.62 8.02
N LYS A 27 38.45 -57.83 7.08
CA LYS A 27 37.54 -58.35 6.05
C LYS A 27 38.30 -59.31 5.13
N LYS A 28 37.67 -60.45 4.83
CA LYS A 28 38.21 -61.42 3.88
C LYS A 28 38.10 -60.91 2.45
N PHE A 29 39.15 -61.12 1.68
CA PHE A 29 39.24 -60.69 0.29
C PHE A 29 39.89 -61.76 -0.58
N SER A 30 39.68 -61.65 -1.89
CA SER A 30 40.32 -62.44 -2.94
C SER A 30 40.52 -61.57 -4.18
N THR A 31 41.26 -62.04 -5.17
CA THR A 31 41.42 -61.37 -6.46
C THR A 31 40.40 -61.91 -7.47
N SER A 32 39.89 -61.04 -8.34
CA SER A 32 39.11 -61.40 -9.52
C SER A 32 40.01 -61.96 -10.63
N ASP A 33 39.41 -62.50 -11.68
CA ASP A 33 40.15 -62.94 -12.88
C ASP A 33 40.83 -61.75 -13.60
N ASP A 34 40.33 -60.53 -13.39
CA ASP A 34 40.88 -59.29 -13.92
C ASP A 34 41.93 -58.64 -12.99
N GLY A 35 42.24 -59.29 -11.85
CA GLY A 35 43.21 -58.81 -10.86
C GLY A 35 42.66 -57.78 -9.86
N ASP A 36 41.34 -57.55 -9.84
CA ASP A 36 40.69 -56.63 -8.92
C ASP A 36 40.45 -57.27 -7.55
N LEU A 37 40.57 -56.49 -6.47
CA LEU A 37 40.33 -56.98 -5.11
C LEU A 37 38.83 -57.01 -4.77
N ILE A 38 38.32 -58.19 -4.43
CA ILE A 38 36.91 -58.43 -4.08
C ILE A 38 36.79 -58.81 -2.60
N PHE A 39 35.88 -58.17 -1.86
CA PHE A 39 35.56 -58.50 -0.47
C PHE A 39 34.41 -59.51 -0.37
N GLN A 40 34.63 -60.63 0.32
CA GLN A 40 33.68 -61.77 0.34
C GLN A 40 32.46 -61.57 1.26
N GLU A 41 32.60 -60.77 2.32
CA GLU A 41 31.58 -60.58 3.37
C GLU A 41 31.08 -59.12 3.42
N GLY A 42 31.04 -58.48 2.24
CA GLY A 42 30.78 -57.05 2.10
C GLY A 42 31.84 -56.16 2.74
N THR A 43 31.70 -54.86 2.56
CA THR A 43 32.62 -53.85 3.08
C THR A 43 32.03 -53.13 4.28
N ILE A 44 32.89 -52.72 5.21
CA ILE A 44 32.53 -51.80 6.30
C ILE A 44 32.70 -50.36 5.82
N PHE A 45 33.83 -50.10 5.17
CA PHE A 45 34.08 -48.84 4.52
C PHE A 45 33.72 -48.98 3.04
N THR A 46 32.81 -48.16 2.54
CA THR A 46 32.33 -48.29 1.15
C THR A 46 33.50 -48.14 0.16
N VAL A 47 33.66 -49.11 -0.73
CA VAL A 47 34.69 -49.09 -1.78
C VAL A 47 34.01 -48.85 -3.12
N SER A 48 34.29 -47.72 -3.77
CA SER A 48 33.81 -47.44 -5.14
C SER A 48 34.92 -47.68 -6.16
N SER A 49 34.54 -48.19 -7.33
CA SER A 49 35.41 -48.28 -8.51
C SER A 49 35.36 -47.02 -9.39
N GLU A 50 34.47 -46.08 -9.08
CA GLU A 50 34.30 -44.83 -9.81
C GLU A 50 35.37 -43.78 -9.46
N THR A 51 35.65 -42.86 -10.37
CA THR A 51 36.66 -41.79 -10.19
C THR A 51 36.25 -40.71 -9.18
N GLN A 52 35.03 -40.76 -8.64
CA GLN A 52 34.50 -39.84 -7.63
C GLN A 52 34.38 -40.54 -6.27
N SER A 53 34.70 -39.81 -5.20
CA SER A 53 34.64 -40.33 -3.83
C SER A 53 33.20 -40.60 -3.40
N GLU A 54 32.83 -41.85 -3.15
CA GLU A 54 31.53 -42.17 -2.51
C GLU A 54 31.50 -41.81 -1.01
N THR A 55 32.68 -41.72 -0.39
CA THR A 55 32.82 -41.30 1.01
C THR A 55 32.56 -39.79 1.11
N LYS A 56 31.29 -39.41 1.30
CA LYS A 56 30.87 -38.01 1.49
C LYS A 56 30.99 -37.53 2.94
N LEU A 57 31.07 -38.46 3.89
CA LEU A 57 31.25 -38.21 5.32
C LEU A 57 32.33 -39.15 5.85
N TYR A 58 33.02 -38.74 6.91
CA TYR A 58 33.96 -39.62 7.58
C TYR A 58 33.23 -40.83 8.15
N GLN A 59 33.88 -41.98 8.12
CA GLN A 59 33.36 -43.23 8.71
C GLN A 59 34.32 -43.66 9.81
N GLU A 60 33.80 -43.85 11.02
CA GLU A 60 34.59 -44.31 12.17
C GLU A 60 34.17 -45.72 12.56
N GLU A 61 35.12 -46.65 12.64
CA GLU A 61 34.82 -48.03 13.05
C GLU A 61 35.87 -48.57 14.02
N LYS A 62 35.38 -49.19 15.10
CA LYS A 62 36.26 -49.71 16.15
C LYS A 62 36.87 -51.04 15.71
N LEU A 63 38.19 -51.09 15.64
CA LEU A 63 38.91 -52.32 15.30
C LEU A 63 38.75 -53.35 16.44
N LYS A 64 38.18 -54.52 16.10
CA LYS A 64 37.87 -55.59 17.05
C LYS A 64 39.09 -55.98 17.90
N GLY A 65 38.86 -56.11 19.21
CA GLY A 65 39.91 -56.47 20.17
C GLY A 65 40.97 -55.39 20.43
N SER A 66 40.72 -54.14 20.01
CA SER A 66 41.63 -53.02 20.25
C SER A 66 40.88 -51.76 20.72
N ASN A 67 41.62 -50.77 21.23
CA ASN A 67 41.10 -49.43 21.53
C ASN A 67 41.32 -48.46 20.38
N MET A 68 41.47 -48.98 19.16
CA MET A 68 41.73 -48.20 17.96
C MET A 68 40.44 -48.05 17.15
N TYR A 69 40.14 -46.84 16.74
CA TYR A 69 39.13 -46.53 15.73
C TYR A 69 39.84 -46.27 14.41
N LEU A 70 39.37 -46.89 13.36
CA LEU A 70 39.79 -46.63 11.99
C LEU A 70 38.86 -45.57 11.41
N VAL A 71 39.44 -44.51 10.86
CA VAL A 71 38.70 -43.35 10.36
C VAL A 71 39.00 -43.16 8.88
N ASP A 72 37.99 -43.46 8.04
CA ASP A 72 38.05 -43.16 6.61
C ASP A 72 37.72 -41.69 6.38
N THR A 73 38.49 -41.03 5.53
CA THR A 73 38.29 -39.62 5.20
C THR A 73 37.86 -39.45 3.75
N PRO A 74 37.02 -38.44 3.44
CA PRO A 74 36.73 -38.09 2.06
C PRO A 74 38.02 -37.71 1.31
N GLY A 75 38.03 -37.94 0.00
CA GLY A 75 39.11 -37.47 -0.86
C GLY A 75 39.25 -35.95 -0.78
N CYS A 76 40.43 -35.46 -0.41
CA CYS A 76 40.68 -34.00 -0.42
C CYS A 76 41.08 -33.48 -1.82
N GLN A 77 41.06 -34.35 -2.83
CA GLN A 77 41.55 -34.08 -4.19
C GLN A 77 40.46 -34.29 -5.26
N ASP A 78 39.18 -34.26 -4.90
CA ASP A 78 38.10 -34.36 -5.89
C ASP A 78 38.19 -33.20 -6.91
N THR A 79 37.77 -33.48 -8.14
CA THR A 79 37.92 -32.57 -9.29
C THR A 79 37.11 -31.28 -9.17
N ASP A 80 36.11 -31.25 -8.29
CA ASP A 80 35.32 -30.05 -8.01
C ASP A 80 35.95 -29.27 -6.83
N PRO A 81 36.39 -28.01 -7.04
CA PRO A 81 36.83 -27.13 -5.96
C PRO A 81 35.82 -27.03 -4.79
N ILE A 82 34.53 -27.18 -5.05
CA ILE A 82 33.46 -27.11 -4.04
C ILE A 82 33.53 -28.30 -3.10
N GLU A 83 33.52 -29.51 -3.66
CA GLU A 83 33.57 -30.75 -2.89
C GLU A 83 34.85 -30.81 -2.05
N ARG A 84 35.97 -30.36 -2.62
CA ARG A 84 37.24 -30.20 -1.91
C ARG A 84 37.15 -29.26 -0.70
N ILE A 85 36.55 -28.06 -0.85
CA ILE A 85 36.34 -27.13 0.27
C ILE A 85 35.43 -27.75 1.34
N GLU A 86 34.36 -28.42 0.92
CA GLU A 86 33.42 -29.09 1.81
C GLU A 86 34.12 -30.20 2.62
N ASN A 87 34.95 -31.00 1.98
CA ASN A 87 35.71 -32.08 2.59
C ASN A 87 36.73 -31.55 3.61
N LEU A 88 37.43 -30.45 3.30
CA LEU A 88 38.32 -29.78 4.25
C LEU A 88 37.56 -29.18 5.44
N TYR A 89 36.36 -28.64 5.23
CA TYR A 89 35.54 -28.10 6.31
C TYR A 89 35.02 -29.20 7.23
N LYS A 90 34.56 -30.33 6.66
CA LYS A 90 34.18 -31.53 7.42
C LYS A 90 35.36 -32.02 8.27
N LEU A 91 36.55 -32.06 7.69
CA LEU A 91 37.77 -32.46 8.40
C LEU A 91 38.13 -31.47 9.52
N LYS A 92 38.03 -30.16 9.26
CA LYS A 92 38.21 -29.11 10.29
C LYS A 92 37.28 -29.33 11.47
N ASN A 93 36.01 -29.60 11.22
CA ASN A 93 35.00 -29.82 12.27
C ASN A 93 35.25 -31.11 13.04
N TYR A 94 35.62 -32.18 12.34
CA TYR A 94 35.97 -33.48 12.94
C TYR A 94 37.03 -33.33 14.04
N PHE A 95 38.08 -32.55 13.79
CA PHE A 95 39.12 -32.28 14.78
C PHE A 95 38.77 -31.21 15.82
N LYS A 96 37.74 -30.38 15.57
CA LYS A 96 37.32 -29.30 16.49
C LYS A 96 36.48 -29.80 17.66
N GLN A 97 35.65 -30.81 17.43
CA GLN A 97 34.64 -31.29 18.39
C GLN A 97 35.22 -32.16 19.53
N GLN A 98 36.54 -32.36 19.62
CA GLN A 98 37.10 -33.51 20.32
C GLN A 98 38.26 -33.14 21.24
N TYR A 99 37.94 -32.56 22.39
CA TYR A 99 38.86 -32.53 23.53
C TYR A 99 38.94 -33.98 24.07
N GLU A 100 40.15 -34.55 24.19
CA GLU A 100 40.46 -35.92 24.71
C GLU A 100 40.70 -37.05 23.70
N ARG A 101 40.55 -36.84 22.38
CA ARG A 101 40.93 -37.88 21.39
C ARG A 101 42.45 -37.95 21.18
N GLN A 102 42.98 -39.16 21.09
CA GLN A 102 44.34 -39.41 20.63
C GLN A 102 44.34 -39.78 19.15
N PHE A 103 45.26 -39.22 18.36
CA PHE A 103 45.29 -39.45 16.91
C PHE A 103 46.56 -40.14 16.44
N LYS A 104 46.40 -40.99 15.43
CA LYS A 104 47.44 -41.51 14.55
C LYS A 104 47.04 -41.21 13.12
N PHE A 105 48.02 -41.02 12.25
CA PHE A 105 47.77 -40.63 10.87
C PHE A 105 48.38 -41.65 9.93
N ILE A 106 47.62 -42.06 8.92
CA ILE A 106 48.12 -42.84 7.80
C ILE A 106 48.05 -41.95 6.57
N PHE A 107 49.19 -41.68 5.92
CA PHE A 107 49.19 -41.06 4.61
C PHE A 107 49.37 -42.15 3.55
N LEU A 108 48.36 -42.29 2.70
CA LEU A 108 48.30 -43.29 1.65
C LEU A 108 48.55 -42.65 0.29
N PHE A 109 49.62 -43.09 -0.38
CA PHE A 109 50.03 -42.59 -1.68
C PHE A 109 50.21 -43.74 -2.66
N THR A 110 49.71 -43.60 -3.89
CA THR A 110 49.97 -44.60 -4.94
C THR A 110 51.33 -44.33 -5.62
N ASP A 111 51.98 -45.38 -6.14
CA ASP A 111 53.18 -45.21 -7.00
C ASP A 111 52.88 -44.32 -8.23
N GLY A 112 51.64 -44.42 -8.74
CA GLY A 112 51.12 -43.58 -9.82
C GLY A 112 51.10 -42.09 -9.46
N GLU A 113 50.59 -41.71 -8.29
CA GLU A 113 50.50 -40.31 -7.84
C GLU A 113 51.87 -39.66 -7.63
N ILE A 114 52.86 -40.43 -7.16
CA ILE A 114 54.22 -39.93 -6.97
C ILE A 114 54.86 -39.58 -8.32
N LYS A 115 54.55 -40.36 -9.38
CA LYS A 115 55.12 -40.17 -10.73
C LYS A 115 54.30 -39.20 -11.59
N ALA A 116 52.98 -39.23 -11.48
CA ALA A 116 52.07 -38.47 -12.31
C ALA A 116 52.11 -36.97 -11.98
N ASN A 117 52.12 -36.12 -13.01
CA ASN A 117 52.08 -34.66 -12.89
C ASN A 117 53.10 -34.07 -11.88
N ARG A 118 54.27 -34.72 -11.70
CA ARG A 118 55.29 -34.33 -10.71
C ARG A 118 54.66 -34.08 -9.33
N GLY A 119 53.88 -35.07 -8.86
CA GLY A 119 53.18 -35.09 -7.57
C GLY A 119 52.37 -33.83 -7.25
N GLN A 120 51.84 -33.12 -8.26
CA GLN A 120 51.05 -31.90 -8.04
C GLN A 120 49.87 -32.14 -7.11
N GLY A 121 49.19 -33.29 -7.26
CA GLY A 121 48.05 -33.61 -6.44
C GLY A 121 48.41 -33.87 -4.97
N LEU A 122 49.48 -34.62 -4.77
CA LEU A 122 50.10 -34.80 -3.47
C LEU A 122 50.48 -33.47 -2.81
N ARG A 123 51.14 -32.58 -3.56
CA ARG A 123 51.55 -31.25 -3.06
C ARG A 123 50.35 -30.42 -2.61
N LEU A 124 49.26 -30.46 -3.37
CA LEU A 124 48.02 -29.79 -3.02
C LEU A 124 47.41 -30.37 -1.73
N LEU A 125 47.29 -31.68 -1.65
CA LEU A 125 46.80 -32.39 -0.45
C LEU A 125 47.60 -31.97 0.79
N MET A 126 48.93 -31.96 0.69
CA MET A 126 49.80 -31.59 1.81
C MET A 126 49.66 -30.12 2.19
N LYS A 127 49.59 -29.24 1.19
CA LYS A 127 49.41 -27.79 1.42
C LYS A 127 48.12 -27.51 2.19
N GLU A 128 47.04 -28.21 1.91
CA GLU A 128 45.75 -28.00 2.55
C GLU A 128 45.65 -28.65 3.92
N LEU A 129 46.07 -29.91 4.03
CA LEU A 129 46.10 -30.59 5.33
C LEU A 129 47.01 -29.87 6.33
N PHE A 130 48.16 -29.35 5.90
CA PHE A 130 49.09 -28.70 6.83
C PHE A 130 48.69 -27.26 7.13
N GLN A 131 47.92 -26.61 6.26
CA GLN A 131 47.26 -25.36 6.64
C GLN A 131 46.20 -25.60 7.72
N LEU A 132 45.57 -26.78 7.77
CA LEU A 132 44.54 -27.13 8.75
C LEU A 132 45.07 -27.19 10.19
N PHE A 133 46.32 -27.64 10.37
CA PHE A 133 46.91 -27.89 11.68
C PHE A 133 48.04 -26.92 12.00
N LYS A 134 47.95 -26.26 13.17
CA LYS A 134 49.00 -25.36 13.68
C LYS A 134 50.24 -26.11 14.15
N ASN A 135 50.08 -27.35 14.61
CA ASN A 135 51.14 -28.16 15.21
C ASN A 135 51.42 -29.48 14.46
N PHE A 136 51.37 -29.46 13.12
CA PHE A 136 51.59 -30.66 12.32
C PHE A 136 52.97 -31.31 12.54
N GLU A 137 53.98 -30.54 12.93
CA GLU A 137 55.32 -31.05 13.26
C GLU A 137 55.31 -32.09 14.39
N ASP A 138 54.38 -31.96 15.33
CA ASP A 138 54.19 -32.92 16.43
C ASP A 138 53.70 -34.30 15.94
N PHE A 139 53.23 -34.39 14.69
CA PHE A 139 52.60 -35.60 14.16
C PHE A 139 53.61 -36.60 13.59
N THR A 140 54.89 -36.23 13.45
CA THR A 140 55.94 -37.06 12.82
C THR A 140 56.04 -38.47 13.39
N ASN A 141 56.05 -38.59 14.73
CA ASN A 141 56.08 -39.89 15.43
C ASN A 141 54.74 -40.62 15.49
N SER A 142 53.65 -39.93 15.11
CA SER A 142 52.28 -40.43 15.09
C SER A 142 51.80 -40.77 13.67
N THR A 143 52.73 -40.77 12.71
CA THR A 143 52.43 -40.91 11.29
C THR A 143 53.03 -42.18 10.71
N LEU A 144 52.21 -42.89 9.94
CA LEU A 144 52.60 -43.95 9.02
C LEU A 144 52.43 -43.47 7.59
N VAL A 145 53.42 -43.73 6.73
CA VAL A 145 53.32 -43.51 5.30
C VAL A 145 53.21 -44.86 4.62
N VAL A 146 52.14 -45.05 3.85
CA VAL A 146 51.86 -46.30 3.15
C VAL A 146 51.82 -46.03 1.65
N PHE A 147 52.63 -46.76 0.90
CA PHE A 147 52.61 -46.72 -0.55
C PHE A 147 51.70 -47.82 -1.11
N SER A 148 50.58 -47.46 -1.72
CA SER A 148 49.60 -48.38 -2.30
C SER A 148 49.81 -48.62 -3.79
N ARG A 149 49.13 -49.64 -4.33
CA ARG A 149 49.20 -50.03 -5.76
C ARG A 149 50.63 -50.30 -6.21
N VAL A 150 51.35 -51.02 -5.36
CA VAL A 150 52.73 -51.43 -5.60
C VAL A 150 52.79 -52.94 -5.82
N ARG A 151 53.88 -53.36 -6.48
CA ARG A 151 54.13 -54.78 -6.71
C ARG A 151 54.31 -55.53 -5.38
N PRO A 152 53.65 -56.70 -5.21
CA PRO A 152 53.78 -57.52 -4.01
C PRO A 152 55.19 -58.10 -3.86
N PHE A 153 55.72 -57.99 -2.64
CA PHE A 153 56.95 -58.63 -2.20
C PHE A 153 56.75 -59.17 -0.79
N GLU A 154 57.33 -60.32 -0.47
CA GLU A 154 57.30 -60.85 0.89
C GLU A 154 57.83 -59.82 1.90
N VAL A 155 57.10 -59.65 3.00
CA VAL A 155 57.49 -58.75 4.08
C VAL A 155 58.87 -59.16 4.58
N HIS A 156 59.78 -58.18 4.75
CA HIS A 156 61.20 -58.36 5.08
C HIS A 156 62.13 -58.84 3.97
N SER A 157 61.62 -59.15 2.77
CA SER A 157 62.48 -59.45 1.62
C SER A 157 63.32 -58.22 1.21
N LYS A 158 64.47 -58.48 0.58
CA LYS A 158 65.32 -57.41 0.01
C LYS A 158 64.56 -56.60 -1.05
N GLY A 159 63.67 -57.25 -1.81
CA GLY A 159 62.80 -56.60 -2.80
C GLY A 159 61.87 -55.58 -2.17
N HIS A 160 61.16 -55.97 -1.10
CA HIS A 160 60.27 -55.10 -0.33
C HIS A 160 61.02 -53.87 0.23
N GLN A 161 62.18 -54.07 0.85
CA GLN A 161 63.00 -52.96 1.39
C GLN A 161 63.49 -52.00 0.29
N ASN A 162 63.95 -52.54 -0.84
CA ASN A 162 64.39 -51.72 -1.97
C ASN A 162 63.23 -50.90 -2.56
N GLN A 163 62.03 -51.48 -2.63
CA GLN A 163 60.84 -50.80 -3.14
C GLN A 163 60.45 -49.61 -2.23
N ILE A 164 60.41 -49.82 -0.91
CA ILE A 164 60.14 -48.73 0.06
C ILE A 164 61.17 -47.61 -0.07
N GLN A 165 62.47 -47.95 -0.12
CA GLN A 165 63.54 -46.94 -0.24
C GLN A 165 63.44 -46.15 -1.55
N ARG A 166 63.11 -46.81 -2.66
CA ARG A 166 62.90 -46.16 -3.96
C ARG A 166 61.72 -45.20 -3.89
N LEU A 167 60.54 -45.69 -3.48
CA LEU A 167 59.31 -44.88 -3.42
C LEU A 167 59.46 -43.69 -2.48
N ARG A 168 60.09 -43.88 -1.32
CA ARG A 168 60.38 -42.78 -0.40
C ARG A 168 61.31 -41.74 -1.03
N ARG A 169 62.36 -42.17 -1.74
CA ARG A 169 63.28 -41.25 -2.41
C ARG A 169 62.56 -40.45 -3.48
N ASP A 170 61.75 -41.11 -4.30
CA ASP A 170 60.98 -40.47 -5.38
C ASP A 170 59.97 -39.48 -4.81
N PHE A 171 59.24 -39.87 -3.76
CA PHE A 171 58.31 -39.01 -3.01
C PHE A 171 58.99 -37.77 -2.42
N LEU A 172 60.11 -37.94 -1.70
CA LEU A 172 60.83 -36.82 -1.10
C LEU A 172 61.47 -35.91 -2.15
N LYS A 173 61.94 -36.46 -3.27
CA LYS A 173 62.49 -35.69 -4.38
C LYS A 173 61.42 -34.77 -4.98
N ASP A 174 60.20 -35.27 -5.18
CA ASP A 174 59.12 -34.46 -5.74
C ASP A 174 58.75 -33.26 -4.84
N LEU A 175 58.81 -33.44 -3.51
CA LEU A 175 58.66 -32.36 -2.55
C LEU A 175 59.83 -31.35 -2.58
N ILE A 176 61.05 -31.79 -2.91
CA ILE A 176 62.25 -30.92 -3.01
C ILE A 176 62.24 -30.07 -4.28
N ASP A 177 61.93 -30.67 -5.43
CA ASP A 177 62.05 -30.02 -6.74
C ASP A 177 61.10 -28.81 -6.89
N ASN A 178 60.19 -28.60 -5.93
CA ASN A 178 59.15 -27.56 -5.94
C ASN A 178 59.19 -26.62 -4.71
N ARG A 179 60.34 -26.46 -4.04
CA ARG A 179 60.53 -25.69 -2.79
C ARG A 179 60.21 -24.18 -2.81
N GLN A 180 59.64 -23.63 -3.88
CA GLN A 180 59.37 -22.18 -3.95
C GLN A 180 58.28 -21.70 -2.98
N GLU A 181 57.46 -22.59 -2.41
CA GLU A 181 56.48 -22.26 -1.38
C GLU A 181 56.90 -22.74 0.02
N GLU A 182 56.83 -21.86 1.03
CA GLU A 182 57.16 -22.15 2.44
C GLU A 182 56.43 -23.39 2.98
N ILE A 183 55.16 -23.56 2.61
CA ILE A 183 54.34 -24.69 3.06
C ILE A 183 54.88 -26.02 2.52
N LEU A 184 55.42 -26.05 1.29
CA LEU A 184 56.01 -27.27 0.74
C LEU A 184 57.33 -27.61 1.40
N ASN A 185 58.10 -26.61 1.86
CA ASN A 185 59.29 -26.83 2.68
C ASN A 185 58.92 -27.48 4.03
N ASN A 186 57.82 -27.02 4.64
CA ASN A 186 57.26 -27.61 5.85
C ASN A 186 56.81 -29.06 5.63
N SER A 187 56.16 -29.34 4.49
CA SER A 187 55.81 -30.71 4.08
C SER A 187 57.03 -31.61 3.92
N TYR A 188 58.07 -31.16 3.20
CA TYR A 188 59.31 -31.91 3.06
C TYR A 188 59.95 -32.21 4.43
N ASN A 189 60.08 -31.19 5.28
CA ASN A 189 60.70 -31.34 6.61
C ASN A 189 59.95 -32.36 7.46
N PHE A 190 58.62 -32.28 7.46
CA PHE A 190 57.77 -33.24 8.16
C PHE A 190 58.02 -34.68 7.70
N PHE A 191 57.89 -34.97 6.40
CA PHE A 191 58.07 -36.35 5.90
C PHE A 191 59.51 -36.84 6.01
N ASN A 192 60.50 -35.96 5.91
CA ASN A 192 61.89 -36.32 6.07
C ASN A 192 62.22 -36.72 7.52
N GLN A 193 61.52 -36.13 8.49
CA GLN A 193 61.66 -36.44 9.93
C GLN A 193 60.92 -37.72 10.35
N ILE A 194 60.01 -38.26 9.54
CA ILE A 194 59.34 -39.53 9.84
C ILE A 194 60.38 -40.66 9.90
N PRO A 195 60.35 -41.51 10.96
CA PRO A 195 61.26 -42.65 11.09
C PRO A 195 61.19 -43.58 9.87
N GLN A 196 62.33 -44.18 9.47
CA GLN A 196 62.36 -44.99 8.24
C GLN A 196 61.42 -46.21 8.33
N GLU A 197 61.29 -46.78 9.52
CA GLU A 197 60.42 -47.91 9.84
C GLU A 197 58.92 -47.58 9.76
N ASN A 198 58.55 -46.30 9.67
CA ASN A 198 57.18 -45.84 9.49
C ASN A 198 56.80 -45.66 8.01
N PHE A 199 57.68 -46.04 7.09
CA PHE A 199 57.36 -46.16 5.66
C PHE A 199 57.09 -47.62 5.33
N PHE A 200 55.95 -47.87 4.69
CA PHE A 200 55.50 -49.22 4.39
C PHE A 200 54.83 -49.30 3.02
N THR A 201 54.60 -50.51 2.53
CA THR A 201 53.87 -50.77 1.28
C THR A 201 52.56 -51.48 1.56
N PHE A 202 51.59 -51.22 0.70
CA PHE A 202 50.33 -51.94 0.63
C PHE A 202 50.13 -52.39 -0.80
N SER A 203 50.42 -53.66 -1.03
CA SER A 203 50.51 -54.23 -2.36
C SER A 203 49.12 -54.49 -2.96
N GLU A 204 49.02 -54.37 -4.28
CA GLU A 204 47.81 -54.71 -5.02
C GLU A 204 47.93 -56.15 -5.53
N PRO A 205 47.20 -57.10 -4.91
CA PRO A 205 47.39 -58.51 -5.22
C PRO A 205 46.89 -58.82 -6.63
N GLN A 206 47.65 -59.59 -7.41
CA GLN A 206 47.26 -60.03 -8.75
C GLN A 206 46.77 -61.48 -8.75
N ASP A 207 47.17 -62.25 -7.74
CA ASP A 207 46.74 -63.63 -7.56
C ASP A 207 46.56 -64.00 -6.07
N GLN A 208 46.17 -65.25 -5.82
CA GLN A 208 45.92 -65.76 -4.48
C GLN A 208 47.18 -65.87 -3.61
N ASN A 209 48.37 -66.01 -4.20
CA ASN A 209 49.62 -65.98 -3.44
C ASN A 209 49.92 -64.56 -2.98
N ASP A 210 49.65 -63.56 -3.83
CA ASP A 210 49.77 -62.16 -3.46
C ASP A 210 48.81 -61.77 -2.33
N CYS A 211 47.60 -62.34 -2.29
CA CYS A 211 46.69 -62.14 -1.15
C CYS A 211 47.34 -62.52 0.19
N GLN A 212 48.12 -63.60 0.24
CA GLN A 212 48.85 -64.00 1.47
C GLN A 212 49.95 -63.00 1.83
N ILE A 213 50.55 -62.34 0.83
CA ILE A 213 51.51 -61.25 1.07
C ILE A 213 50.79 -60.06 1.69
N VAL A 214 49.64 -59.66 1.14
CA VAL A 214 48.83 -58.54 1.65
C VAL A 214 48.32 -58.83 3.08
N GLU A 215 47.97 -60.08 3.41
CA GLU A 215 47.65 -60.48 4.78
C GLU A 215 48.84 -60.29 5.74
N LYS A 216 50.06 -60.64 5.32
CA LYS A 216 51.27 -60.40 6.11
C LYS A 216 51.57 -58.89 6.25
N GLU A 217 51.35 -58.11 5.19
CA GLU A 217 51.46 -56.64 5.21
C GLU A 217 50.45 -56.01 6.17
N ARG A 218 49.22 -56.53 6.20
CA ARG A 218 48.16 -56.13 7.14
C ARG A 218 48.60 -56.36 8.58
N GLU A 219 49.03 -57.56 8.94
CA GLU A 219 49.48 -57.87 10.30
C GLU A 219 50.66 -56.97 10.71
N LYS A 220 51.60 -56.74 9.79
CA LYS A 220 52.72 -55.84 10.05
C LYS A 220 52.28 -54.39 10.28
N THR A 221 51.33 -53.91 9.48
CA THR A 221 50.77 -52.56 9.61
C THR A 221 50.05 -52.39 10.94
N LEU A 222 49.26 -53.39 11.35
CA LEU A 222 48.58 -53.40 12.65
C LEU A 222 49.59 -53.41 13.80
N ASP A 223 50.68 -54.16 13.70
CA ASP A 223 51.75 -54.16 14.70
C ASP A 223 52.42 -52.79 14.83
N LEU A 224 52.73 -52.14 13.71
CA LEU A 224 53.29 -50.79 13.71
C LEU A 224 52.33 -49.81 14.38
N LEU A 225 51.05 -49.82 13.99
CA LEU A 225 50.02 -48.94 14.53
C LEU A 225 49.73 -49.22 16.00
N LYS A 226 49.81 -50.45 16.49
CA LYS A 226 49.55 -50.78 17.90
C LYS A 226 50.72 -50.44 18.79
N TYR A 227 51.95 -50.77 18.38
CA TYR A 227 53.09 -50.85 19.29
C TYR A 227 54.22 -49.86 19.01
N LYS A 228 54.37 -49.38 17.78
CA LYS A 228 55.51 -48.51 17.40
C LYS A 228 55.14 -47.06 17.20
N ILE A 229 54.05 -46.80 16.48
CA ILE A 229 53.60 -45.45 16.17
C ILE A 229 52.96 -44.86 17.41
N LYS A 230 53.46 -43.69 17.85
CA LYS A 230 52.92 -42.97 19.01
C LYS A 230 51.60 -42.32 18.63
N SER A 231 50.79 -41.95 19.60
CA SER A 231 49.60 -41.12 19.34
C SER A 231 49.87 -39.68 19.75
N VAL A 232 49.19 -38.73 19.09
CA VAL A 232 49.21 -37.31 19.49
C VAL A 232 47.95 -37.00 20.30
N ASN A 233 48.12 -36.36 21.45
CA ASN A 233 47.02 -36.05 22.39
C ASN A 233 46.31 -34.74 22.09
N LYS A 234 46.91 -33.87 21.26
CA LYS A 234 46.38 -32.53 20.99
C LYS A 234 46.63 -32.14 19.55
N VAL A 235 45.55 -32.06 18.79
CA VAL A 235 45.53 -31.48 17.44
C VAL A 235 45.09 -30.04 17.58
N GLN A 236 45.96 -29.08 17.23
CA GLN A 236 45.64 -27.66 17.23
C GLN A 236 45.23 -27.24 15.83
N LEU A 237 43.98 -26.83 15.64
CA LEU A 237 43.51 -26.31 14.37
C LEU A 237 44.01 -24.89 14.14
N ASN A 238 44.37 -24.58 12.90
CA ASN A 238 44.68 -23.23 12.48
C ASN A 238 43.39 -22.42 12.33
N THR A 239 43.17 -21.46 13.23
CA THR A 239 41.99 -20.59 13.21
C THR A 239 42.05 -19.52 12.12
N GLN A 240 43.24 -19.22 11.59
CA GLN A 240 43.44 -18.26 10.49
C GLN A 240 43.47 -18.94 9.12
N HIS A 241 42.83 -20.10 8.97
CA HIS A 241 42.85 -20.84 7.73
C HIS A 241 42.24 -20.02 6.59
N LYS A 242 42.89 -20.02 5.42
CA LYS A 242 42.34 -19.46 4.17
C LYS A 242 41.03 -20.14 3.71
N LEU A 243 40.54 -21.15 4.43
CA LEU A 243 39.29 -21.84 4.11
C LEU A 243 38.13 -20.86 4.19
N ASP A 244 38.15 -19.97 5.17
CA ASP A 244 37.12 -18.95 5.36
C ASP A 244 37.15 -17.95 4.19
N SER A 245 38.35 -17.66 3.64
CA SER A 245 38.50 -16.86 2.43
C SER A 245 38.03 -17.60 1.17
N TYR A 246 38.31 -18.90 1.04
CA TYR A 246 37.82 -19.71 -0.08
C TYR A 246 36.30 -19.88 -0.07
N VAL A 247 35.70 -20.07 1.11
CA VAL A 247 34.24 -20.08 1.28
C VAL A 247 33.65 -18.72 0.90
N LYS A 248 34.29 -17.61 1.29
CA LYS A 248 33.87 -16.26 0.91
C LYS A 248 33.92 -16.04 -0.62
N ILE A 249 35.01 -16.46 -1.26
CA ILE A 249 35.15 -16.40 -2.74
C ILE A 249 34.10 -17.28 -3.41
N PHE A 250 33.89 -18.50 -2.92
CA PHE A 250 32.89 -19.44 -3.46
C PHE A 250 31.46 -18.89 -3.38
N ILE A 251 31.07 -18.36 -2.21
CA ILE A 251 29.76 -17.71 -2.04
C ILE A 251 29.64 -16.56 -3.05
N GLN A 252 30.66 -15.73 -3.18
CA GLN A 252 30.69 -14.61 -4.12
C GLN A 252 30.52 -15.07 -5.58
N GLU A 253 31.21 -16.14 -6.00
CA GLU A 253 31.13 -16.72 -7.34
C GLU A 253 29.74 -17.28 -7.66
N LYS A 254 29.15 -18.08 -6.75
CA LYS A 254 27.80 -18.61 -6.95
C LYS A 254 26.75 -17.52 -7.01
N PHE A 255 26.92 -16.45 -6.24
CA PHE A 255 26.05 -15.28 -6.33
C PHE A 255 26.25 -14.50 -7.63
N ASN A 256 27.47 -14.42 -8.16
CA ASN A 256 27.72 -13.80 -9.47
C ASN A 256 27.08 -14.61 -10.60
N GLU A 257 27.16 -15.93 -10.58
CA GLU A 257 26.44 -16.81 -11.53
C GLU A 257 24.92 -16.58 -11.45
N ILE A 258 24.36 -16.51 -10.25
CA ILE A 258 22.93 -16.17 -10.04
C ILE A 258 22.60 -14.79 -10.60
N ARG A 259 23.51 -13.81 -10.45
CA ARG A 259 23.37 -12.44 -10.97
C ARG A 259 23.35 -12.41 -12.50
N GLU A 260 24.18 -13.23 -13.14
CA GLU A 260 24.26 -13.36 -14.60
C GLU A 260 23.05 -14.11 -15.18
N LEU A 261 22.61 -15.18 -14.51
CA LEU A 261 21.47 -16.00 -14.95
C LEU A 261 20.13 -15.27 -14.89
N MET A 262 19.98 -14.30 -13.99
CA MET A 262 18.64 -13.75 -13.69
C MET A 262 18.20 -12.52 -14.51
N GLN A 263 18.99 -11.99 -15.47
CA GLN A 263 18.64 -10.78 -16.27
C GLN A 263 17.86 -9.69 -15.49
N ILE A 264 18.22 -9.48 -14.23
CA ILE A 264 17.37 -8.75 -13.28
C ILE A 264 17.41 -7.25 -13.60
N ASN A 265 16.26 -6.59 -13.51
CA ASN A 265 16.20 -5.13 -13.59
C ASN A 265 17.09 -4.49 -12.49
N ARG A 266 17.55 -3.26 -12.71
CA ARG A 266 18.52 -2.59 -11.82
C ARG A 266 18.03 -2.40 -10.37
N THR A 267 16.73 -2.43 -10.13
CA THR A 267 16.10 -2.30 -8.81
C THR A 267 16.20 -3.61 -8.04
N ASP A 268 15.88 -4.75 -8.63
CA ASP A 268 15.99 -6.03 -7.91
C ASP A 268 17.46 -6.47 -7.76
N GLN A 269 18.36 -6.00 -8.63
CA GLN A 269 19.82 -6.07 -8.37
C GLN A 269 20.21 -5.32 -7.09
N LEU A 270 19.63 -4.15 -6.83
CA LEU A 270 19.91 -3.37 -5.62
C LEU A 270 19.30 -4.00 -4.37
N ILE A 271 18.10 -4.58 -4.48
CA ILE A 271 17.47 -5.33 -3.40
C ILE A 271 18.32 -6.55 -3.05
N LEU A 272 18.71 -7.35 -4.05
CA LEU A 272 19.56 -8.51 -3.86
C LEU A 272 20.92 -8.13 -3.27
N GLN A 273 21.53 -7.05 -3.76
CA GLN A 273 22.81 -6.57 -3.25
C GLN A 273 22.71 -6.09 -1.79
N ASN A 274 21.63 -5.40 -1.40
CA ASN A 274 21.38 -5.04 0.00
C ASN A 274 21.09 -6.27 0.86
N LEU A 275 20.36 -7.26 0.35
CA LEU A 275 20.03 -8.49 1.07
C LEU A 275 21.29 -9.33 1.30
N ILE A 276 22.16 -9.42 0.31
CA ILE A 276 23.49 -10.06 0.41
C ILE A 276 24.36 -9.30 1.40
N THR A 277 24.46 -7.97 1.28
CA THR A 277 25.24 -7.15 2.20
C THR A 277 24.74 -7.35 3.63
N THR A 278 23.42 -7.34 3.85
CA THR A 278 22.80 -7.59 5.15
C THR A 278 23.04 -9.01 5.64
N ILE A 279 22.97 -10.05 4.79
CA ILE A 279 23.23 -11.44 5.19
C ILE A 279 24.71 -11.63 5.54
N VAL A 280 25.62 -11.06 4.76
CA VAL A 280 27.06 -11.15 4.98
C VAL A 280 27.46 -10.36 6.22
N GLU A 281 27.01 -9.11 6.36
CA GLU A 281 27.23 -8.28 7.55
C GLU A 281 26.59 -8.92 8.78
N ASN A 282 25.37 -9.46 8.68
CA ASN A 282 24.76 -10.19 9.80
C ASN A 282 25.52 -11.48 10.11
N ALA A 283 26.01 -12.24 9.12
CA ALA A 283 26.83 -13.42 9.38
C ALA A 283 28.15 -13.05 10.07
N GLU A 284 28.76 -11.92 9.69
CA GLU A 284 29.97 -11.35 10.30
C GLU A 284 29.70 -10.85 11.73
N ILE A 285 28.59 -10.14 11.97
CA ILE A 285 28.16 -9.64 13.30
C ILE A 285 27.70 -10.79 14.21
N THR A 286 27.09 -11.83 13.66
CA THR A 286 26.53 -12.97 14.41
C THR A 286 27.62 -13.91 14.93
N GLN A 287 28.84 -13.90 14.38
CA GLN A 287 29.90 -14.81 14.83
C GLN A 287 30.54 -14.40 16.17
N GLU A 288 30.67 -13.09 16.45
CA GLU A 288 31.11 -12.55 17.74
C GLU A 288 29.97 -12.48 18.77
N GLN A 289 28.76 -12.12 18.34
CA GLN A 289 27.58 -12.07 19.22
C GLN A 289 27.08 -13.47 19.61
N LYS A 290 27.21 -14.50 18.76
CA LYS A 290 26.85 -15.89 19.12
C LYS A 290 27.67 -16.42 20.28
N GLN A 291 28.97 -16.14 20.38
CA GLN A 291 29.76 -16.67 21.49
C GLN A 291 29.32 -16.09 22.84
N THR A 292 28.95 -14.80 22.85
CA THR A 292 28.45 -14.10 24.03
C THR A 292 27.04 -14.55 24.41
N LEU A 293 26.14 -14.67 23.43
CA LEU A 293 24.75 -15.11 23.64
C LEU A 293 24.66 -16.62 23.99
N LEU A 294 25.57 -17.44 23.46
CA LEU A 294 25.67 -18.87 23.80
C LEU A 294 26.20 -19.07 25.23
N LEU A 295 27.10 -18.19 25.70
CA LEU A 295 27.58 -18.20 27.09
C LEU A 295 26.45 -17.81 28.07
N GLU A 296 25.68 -16.77 27.75
CA GLU A 296 24.50 -16.37 28.53
C GLU A 296 23.41 -17.45 28.54
N LYS A 297 23.11 -18.07 27.39
CA LYS A 297 22.13 -19.16 27.31
C LYS A 297 22.58 -20.43 28.04
N LYS A 298 23.87 -20.75 28.05
CA LYS A 298 24.42 -21.85 28.87
C LYS A 298 24.26 -21.58 30.37
N GLN A 299 24.49 -20.35 30.82
CA GLN A 299 24.25 -19.95 32.21
C GLN A 299 22.76 -20.04 32.59
N GLN A 300 21.85 -19.60 31.71
CA GLN A 300 20.41 -19.71 31.93
C GLN A 300 19.92 -21.17 31.99
N LEU A 301 20.47 -22.06 31.16
CA LEU A 301 20.18 -23.50 31.21
C LEU A 301 20.68 -24.16 32.49
N GLN A 302 21.85 -23.76 32.98
CA GLN A 302 22.41 -24.27 34.23
C GLN A 302 21.58 -23.83 35.45
N ILE A 303 21.00 -22.63 35.40
CA ILE A 303 20.04 -22.15 36.40
C ILE A 303 18.75 -22.99 36.37
N LEU A 304 18.20 -23.27 35.18
CA LEU A 304 17.00 -24.09 35.03
C LEU A 304 17.20 -25.54 35.52
N GLU A 305 18.36 -26.13 35.22
CA GLU A 305 18.73 -27.47 35.69
C GLU A 305 18.82 -27.53 37.23
N ASN A 306 19.41 -26.50 37.86
CA ASN A 306 19.51 -26.40 39.31
C ASN A 306 18.12 -26.22 39.98
N TYR A 307 17.22 -25.46 39.35
CA TYR A 307 15.84 -25.33 39.82
C TYR A 307 15.09 -26.67 39.79
N ILE A 308 15.22 -27.45 38.72
CA ILE A 308 14.61 -28.78 38.62
C ILE A 308 15.16 -29.71 39.72
N LYS A 309 16.46 -29.66 40.02
CA LYS A 309 17.09 -30.43 41.11
C LYS A 309 16.54 -30.04 42.49
N GLN A 310 16.38 -28.74 42.76
CA GLN A 310 15.81 -28.26 44.02
C GLN A 310 14.33 -28.65 44.19
N LEU A 311 13.53 -28.55 43.13
CA LEU A 311 12.12 -28.95 43.16
C LEU A 311 11.94 -30.47 43.44
N LYS A 312 12.86 -31.31 42.96
CA LYS A 312 12.89 -32.74 43.27
C LYS A 312 13.23 -33.03 44.74
N LEU A 313 14.16 -32.27 45.32
CA LEU A 313 14.58 -32.45 46.73
C LEU A 313 13.44 -32.16 47.71
N ILE A 314 12.56 -31.21 47.38
CA ILE A 314 11.38 -30.88 48.20
C ILE A 314 10.12 -31.68 47.85
N GLN A 315 10.24 -32.71 47.01
CA GLN A 315 9.14 -33.57 46.57
C GLN A 315 7.94 -32.80 45.97
N PHE A 316 8.23 -31.77 45.17
CA PHE A 316 7.19 -31.00 44.48
C PHE A 316 6.46 -31.84 43.42
N ASN A 317 5.26 -31.40 42.99
CA ASN A 317 4.37 -32.14 42.09
C ASN A 317 5.11 -32.72 40.85
N SER A 318 5.08 -34.04 40.71
CA SER A 318 5.82 -34.79 39.68
C SER A 318 5.44 -34.38 38.26
N TYR A 319 4.17 -34.07 38.01
CA TYR A 319 3.69 -33.65 36.68
C TYR A 319 4.34 -32.34 36.21
N ILE A 320 4.59 -31.39 37.13
CA ILE A 320 5.25 -30.12 36.80
C ILE A 320 6.75 -30.34 36.57
N ILE A 321 7.39 -31.19 37.37
CA ILE A 321 8.79 -31.56 37.22
C ILE A 321 9.03 -32.23 35.85
N ASP A 322 8.17 -33.17 35.46
CA ASP A 322 8.28 -33.90 34.19
C ASP A 322 8.11 -32.97 32.98
N ASN A 323 7.17 -32.00 33.05
CA ASN A 323 6.99 -31.01 32.00
C ASN A 323 8.19 -30.05 31.88
N LEU A 324 8.75 -29.57 32.99
CA LEU A 324 9.95 -28.73 32.98
C LEU A 324 11.17 -29.49 32.45
N GLN A 325 11.24 -30.79 32.72
CA GLN A 325 12.33 -31.64 32.26
C GLN A 325 12.21 -32.00 30.78
N SER A 326 10.99 -32.14 30.27
CA SER A 326 10.67 -32.22 28.84
C SER A 326 11.02 -30.90 28.11
N LEU A 327 10.70 -29.76 28.72
CA LEU A 327 11.06 -28.45 28.15
C LEU A 327 12.58 -28.25 28.12
N TYR A 328 13.29 -28.63 29.19
CA TYR A 328 14.75 -28.60 29.25
C TYR A 328 15.38 -29.48 28.17
N SER A 329 14.89 -30.71 27.96
CA SER A 329 15.42 -31.60 26.93
C SER A 329 15.14 -31.10 25.50
N ILE A 330 13.98 -30.48 25.25
CA ILE A 330 13.67 -29.82 23.97
C ILE A 330 14.60 -28.64 23.73
N VAL A 331 14.81 -27.77 24.72
CA VAL A 331 15.67 -26.59 24.59
C VAL A 331 17.14 -26.98 24.47
N ASN A 332 17.58 -28.03 25.17
CA ASN A 332 18.94 -28.57 25.04
C ASN A 332 19.17 -29.14 23.62
N LYS A 333 18.17 -29.86 23.08
CA LYS A 333 18.19 -30.37 21.70
C LYS A 333 18.20 -29.26 20.63
N TYR A 334 17.62 -28.09 20.92
CA TYR A 334 17.72 -26.91 20.06
C TYR A 334 19.02 -26.10 20.23
N ASN A 335 19.76 -26.31 21.32
CA ASN A 335 21.11 -25.77 21.48
C ASN A 335 22.18 -26.67 20.83
N ASP A 336 21.86 -27.95 20.63
CA ASP A 336 22.62 -28.91 19.84
C ASP A 336 22.11 -28.97 18.38
N ILE A 337 22.06 -27.83 17.66
CA ILE A 337 21.91 -27.86 16.18
C ILE A 337 23.26 -28.25 15.57
N GLU A 338 23.66 -29.49 15.83
CA GLU A 338 24.43 -30.37 14.98
C GLU A 338 23.64 -31.68 14.99
N GLU A 339 23.07 -32.07 13.84
CA GLU A 339 22.30 -33.30 13.55
C GLU A 339 20.78 -33.12 13.36
N ASP A 340 20.39 -32.64 12.16
CA ASP A 340 19.46 -33.39 11.32
C ASP A 340 19.57 -32.96 9.85
N ASN A 341 20.34 -33.71 9.07
CA ASN A 341 20.55 -33.51 7.63
C ASN A 341 19.58 -34.40 6.84
N HIS A 342 18.32 -33.99 6.72
CA HIS A 342 17.38 -34.62 5.78
C HIS A 342 16.70 -33.68 4.78
N PHE A 343 17.11 -32.42 4.70
CA PHE A 343 16.68 -31.55 3.61
C PHE A 343 17.76 -31.43 2.54
N LYS A 344 17.67 -32.27 1.50
CA LYS A 344 18.17 -31.92 0.17
C LYS A 344 17.36 -30.72 -0.31
N ILE A 345 17.81 -29.52 0.04
CA ILE A 345 17.27 -28.29 -0.53
C ILE A 345 17.76 -28.24 -1.97
N ASN A 346 16.87 -28.56 -2.91
CA ASN A 346 17.08 -28.26 -4.32
C ASN A 346 17.14 -26.74 -4.46
N LEU A 347 18.35 -26.16 -4.48
CA LEU A 347 18.57 -24.71 -4.50
C LEU A 347 17.95 -24.01 -5.73
N ASN A 348 17.68 -24.75 -6.81
CA ASN A 348 17.01 -24.21 -7.99
C ASN A 348 15.48 -24.10 -7.79
N SER A 349 14.86 -25.03 -7.06
CA SER A 349 13.46 -24.86 -6.65
C SER A 349 13.35 -23.89 -5.49
N PHE A 350 14.32 -23.88 -4.57
CA PHE A 350 14.35 -23.01 -3.40
C PHE A 350 14.61 -21.56 -3.79
N SER A 351 15.51 -21.21 -4.72
CA SER A 351 15.68 -19.80 -5.12
C SER A 351 14.41 -19.22 -5.74
N THR A 352 13.77 -19.96 -6.66
CA THR A 352 12.53 -19.54 -7.32
C THR A 352 11.33 -19.55 -6.38
N GLN A 353 11.18 -20.59 -5.54
CA GLN A 353 10.11 -20.65 -4.54
C GLN A 353 10.36 -19.70 -3.39
N PHE A 354 11.54 -19.60 -2.79
CA PHE A 354 11.87 -18.70 -1.67
C PHE A 354 11.75 -17.23 -2.06
N ILE A 355 12.18 -16.83 -3.26
CA ILE A 355 11.95 -15.47 -3.76
C ILE A 355 10.45 -15.25 -4.03
N ASN A 356 9.74 -16.20 -4.65
CA ASN A 356 8.27 -16.10 -4.80
C ASN A 356 7.50 -16.24 -3.46
N THR A 357 8.13 -16.79 -2.42
CA THR A 357 7.56 -17.01 -1.08
C THR A 357 7.86 -15.82 -0.15
N ILE A 358 8.98 -15.12 -0.35
CA ILE A 358 9.30 -13.85 0.33
C ILE A 358 8.60 -12.68 -0.36
N ILE A 359 8.48 -12.71 -1.69
CA ILE A 359 7.59 -11.87 -2.50
C ILE A 359 6.19 -12.53 -2.53
N GLN A 360 5.76 -13.10 -1.40
CA GLN A 360 4.43 -13.70 -1.28
C GLN A 360 3.37 -12.69 -1.69
N LYS A 361 2.37 -13.17 -2.44
CA LYS A 361 1.10 -12.46 -2.61
C LYS A 361 0.66 -11.98 -1.22
N PRO A 362 0.43 -10.67 -1.02
CA PRO A 362 0.01 -10.15 0.27
C PRO A 362 -1.19 -10.96 0.78
N SER A 363 -1.24 -11.24 2.07
CA SER A 363 -2.48 -11.69 2.69
C SER A 363 -3.47 -10.52 2.59
N ILE A 364 -4.55 -10.75 1.84
CA ILE A 364 -5.59 -9.76 1.56
C ILE A 364 -6.80 -10.11 2.43
N ASP A 365 -7.21 -9.17 3.27
CA ASP A 365 -8.42 -9.26 4.08
C ASP A 365 -9.30 -8.05 3.77
N PHE A 366 -10.50 -8.28 3.26
CA PHE A 366 -11.45 -7.21 2.93
C PHE A 366 -12.66 -7.27 3.85
N ASN A 367 -12.80 -6.25 4.69
CA ASN A 367 -13.96 -6.07 5.54
C ASN A 367 -15.02 -5.22 4.80
N LYS A 368 -16.11 -5.87 4.38
CA LYS A 368 -17.20 -5.24 3.62
C LYS A 368 -17.95 -4.16 4.41
N GLU A 369 -18.18 -4.37 5.71
CA GLU A 369 -18.94 -3.45 6.55
C GLU A 369 -18.23 -2.11 6.72
N THR A 370 -16.92 -2.16 6.92
CA THR A 370 -16.08 -0.97 7.13
C THR A 370 -15.43 -0.47 5.84
N GLN A 371 -15.65 -1.15 4.71
CA GLN A 371 -15.01 -0.87 3.42
C GLN A 371 -13.48 -0.73 3.55
N THR A 372 -12.89 -1.61 4.38
CA THR A 372 -11.46 -1.59 4.74
C THR A 372 -10.74 -2.78 4.12
N LEU A 373 -9.68 -2.50 3.37
CA LEU A 373 -8.75 -3.48 2.84
C LEU A 373 -7.50 -3.56 3.73
N THR A 374 -7.22 -4.72 4.31
CA THR A 374 -5.98 -4.96 5.06
C THR A 374 -5.05 -5.85 4.25
N LEU A 375 -3.81 -5.38 4.05
CA LEU A 375 -2.74 -6.10 3.36
C LEU A 375 -1.62 -6.42 4.36
N LYS A 376 -1.19 -7.68 4.40
CA LYS A 376 0.02 -8.10 5.14
C LYS A 376 1.02 -8.73 4.18
N ALA A 377 2.25 -8.26 4.19
CA ALA A 377 3.32 -8.82 3.36
C ALA A 377 4.70 -8.60 3.98
N PHE A 378 5.71 -9.32 3.49
CA PHE A 378 7.09 -9.10 3.88
C PHE A 378 7.72 -7.91 3.11
N TYR A 379 7.46 -7.85 1.80
CA TYR A 379 7.72 -6.72 0.90
C TYR A 379 6.48 -6.39 0.07
N LEU A 380 6.30 -5.12 -0.33
CA LEU A 380 5.25 -4.73 -1.25
C LEU A 380 5.66 -3.52 -2.11
N HIS A 381 5.44 -3.64 -3.42
CA HIS A 381 5.61 -2.55 -4.39
C HIS A 381 4.28 -1.80 -4.59
N SER A 382 4.34 -0.47 -4.68
CA SER A 382 3.16 0.35 -4.97
C SER A 382 2.57 0.08 -6.36
N SER A 383 3.41 -0.25 -7.34
CA SER A 383 3.01 -0.57 -8.71
C SER A 383 2.17 -1.85 -8.76
N TYR A 384 2.66 -2.91 -8.12
CA TYR A 384 1.93 -4.16 -7.94
C TYR A 384 0.62 -3.95 -7.18
N MET A 385 0.64 -3.14 -6.12
CA MET A 385 -0.57 -2.84 -5.36
C MET A 385 -1.65 -2.15 -6.22
N ASP A 386 -1.28 -1.19 -7.05
CA ASP A 386 -2.23 -0.50 -7.94
C ASP A 386 -2.73 -1.41 -9.07
N GLN A 387 -1.81 -2.09 -9.75
CA GLN A 387 -2.10 -2.88 -10.95
C GLN A 387 -2.81 -4.21 -10.67
N GLU A 388 -2.44 -4.91 -9.59
CA GLU A 388 -2.91 -6.27 -9.34
C GLU A 388 -3.94 -6.33 -8.21
N ILE A 389 -3.75 -5.55 -7.13
CA ILE A 389 -4.62 -5.64 -5.96
C ILE A 389 -5.80 -4.69 -6.08
N LEU A 390 -5.54 -3.39 -6.28
CA LEU A 390 -6.59 -2.38 -6.28
C LEU A 390 -7.45 -2.45 -7.54
N SER A 391 -6.89 -2.83 -8.68
CA SER A 391 -7.65 -3.07 -9.91
C SER A 391 -8.79 -4.09 -9.70
N GLN A 392 -8.53 -5.16 -8.95
CA GLN A 392 -9.52 -6.19 -8.61
C GLN A 392 -10.58 -5.70 -7.61
N GLN A 393 -10.31 -4.60 -6.91
CA GLN A 393 -11.21 -4.02 -5.91
C GLN A 393 -11.95 -2.77 -6.40
N ARG A 394 -11.80 -2.39 -7.68
CA ARG A 394 -12.39 -1.15 -8.26
C ARG A 394 -13.91 -1.06 -8.21
N GLY A 395 -14.63 -2.11 -7.80
CA GLY A 395 -16.09 -2.08 -7.56
C GLY A 395 -16.53 -2.00 -6.09
N ASN A 396 -15.61 -2.07 -5.13
CA ASN A 396 -15.96 -2.32 -3.72
C ASN A 396 -16.11 -1.07 -2.85
N ASN A 397 -16.16 0.14 -3.44
CA ASN A 397 -16.26 1.43 -2.73
C ASN A 397 -15.30 1.52 -1.54
N LEU A 398 -14.03 1.16 -1.77
CA LEU A 398 -12.99 1.15 -0.74
C LEU A 398 -12.82 2.54 -0.10
N LYS A 399 -12.97 2.62 1.22
CA LYS A 399 -12.74 3.86 1.99
C LYS A 399 -11.41 3.87 2.70
N LYS A 400 -10.88 2.69 3.05
CA LYS A 400 -9.66 2.57 3.86
C LYS A 400 -8.78 1.42 3.40
N ILE A 401 -7.47 1.66 3.39
CA ILE A 401 -6.43 0.65 3.14
C ILE A 401 -5.46 0.66 4.31
N ILE A 402 -5.24 -0.50 4.93
CA ILE A 402 -4.27 -0.73 6.00
C ILE A 402 -3.21 -1.70 5.48
N ILE A 403 -1.98 -1.24 5.39
CA ILE A 403 -0.85 -2.04 4.90
C ILE A 403 0.10 -2.31 6.07
N LYS A 404 0.39 -3.58 6.34
CA LYS A 404 1.33 -4.03 7.36
C LYS A 404 2.45 -4.80 6.69
N ILE A 405 3.58 -4.13 6.50
CA ILE A 405 4.77 -4.70 5.88
C ILE A 405 5.81 -5.03 6.96
N GLU A 406 6.27 -6.28 7.00
CA GLU A 406 7.26 -6.70 8.00
C GLU A 406 8.64 -6.12 7.75
N HIS A 407 9.01 -5.89 6.49
CA HIS A 407 10.30 -5.32 6.12
C HIS A 407 10.20 -4.00 5.37
N ALA A 408 10.01 -4.00 4.05
CA ALA A 408 10.07 -2.77 3.24
C ALA A 408 8.89 -2.58 2.29
N PHE A 409 8.33 -1.38 2.30
CA PHE A 409 7.41 -0.90 1.26
C PHE A 409 8.20 -0.09 0.23
N ILE A 410 8.06 -0.44 -1.05
CA ILE A 410 8.77 0.18 -2.15
C ILE A 410 7.78 1.02 -2.95
N PHE A 411 7.88 2.33 -2.81
CA PHE A 411 7.10 3.27 -3.60
C PHE A 411 7.79 3.50 -4.96
N ASP A 412 7.32 2.78 -5.96
CA ASP A 412 7.85 2.68 -7.32
C ASP A 412 6.88 3.10 -8.43
N SER A 413 5.64 3.46 -8.09
CA SER A 413 4.67 4.03 -9.01
C SER A 413 5.00 5.49 -9.32
N ASN A 414 4.84 5.92 -10.57
CA ASN A 414 4.89 7.34 -10.92
C ASN A 414 3.81 8.10 -10.13
N GLU A 415 2.58 7.60 -10.19
CA GLU A 415 1.44 8.08 -9.43
C GLU A 415 0.73 6.89 -8.79
N PHE A 416 0.49 6.97 -7.49
CA PHE A 416 -0.40 6.06 -6.78
C PHE A 416 -1.63 6.85 -6.33
N SER A 417 -2.83 6.47 -6.78
CA SER A 417 -4.06 7.24 -6.57
C SER A 417 -5.08 6.46 -5.74
N PHE A 418 -5.44 7.00 -4.58
CA PHE A 418 -6.52 6.50 -3.71
C PHE A 418 -7.37 7.68 -3.19
N ARG A 419 -8.03 8.35 -4.13
CA ARG A 419 -8.73 9.63 -3.95
C ARG A 419 -9.78 9.60 -2.83
N GLY A 420 -9.67 10.52 -1.87
CA GLY A 420 -10.58 10.65 -0.74
C GLY A 420 -10.50 9.52 0.29
N GLY A 421 -9.63 8.52 0.07
CA GLY A 421 -9.51 7.35 0.92
C GLY A 421 -8.50 7.53 2.07
N GLN A 422 -8.59 6.65 3.06
CA GLN A 422 -7.66 6.60 4.19
C GLN A 422 -6.59 5.53 3.97
N LEU A 423 -5.32 5.91 3.89
CA LEU A 423 -4.20 5.00 3.76
C LEU A 423 -3.39 4.97 5.07
N ALA A 424 -3.22 3.79 5.65
CA ALA A 424 -2.33 3.58 6.78
C ALA A 424 -1.28 2.53 6.39
N LEU A 425 0.00 2.86 6.50
CA LEU A 425 1.11 1.99 6.15
C LEU A 425 2.04 1.83 7.35
N LYS A 426 2.26 0.59 7.79
CA LYS A 426 3.27 0.21 8.77
C LYS A 426 4.38 -0.56 8.07
N CYS A 427 5.63 -0.12 8.17
CA CYS A 427 6.80 -0.81 7.61
C CYS A 427 8.07 -0.52 8.42
N LYS A 428 9.14 -1.30 8.24
CA LYS A 428 10.46 -0.94 8.80
C LYS A 428 11.17 0.05 7.90
N LYS A 429 11.07 -0.16 6.59
CA LYS A 429 11.69 0.68 5.55
C LYS A 429 10.66 1.16 4.54
N PHE A 430 10.71 2.44 4.20
CA PHE A 430 9.93 3.06 3.13
C PHE A 430 10.91 3.54 2.05
N ILE A 431 10.95 2.84 0.91
CA ILE A 431 11.94 3.07 -0.15
C ILE A 431 11.28 3.83 -1.30
N ILE A 432 11.86 4.97 -1.68
CA ILE A 432 11.38 5.83 -2.76
C ILE A 432 12.22 5.55 -4.02
N ALA A 433 11.58 4.97 -5.04
CA ALA A 433 12.25 4.65 -6.30
C ALA A 433 12.51 5.91 -7.15
N LYS A 434 13.29 5.75 -8.24
CA LYS A 434 13.69 6.87 -9.12
C LYS A 434 12.48 7.56 -9.77
N GLN A 435 11.47 6.79 -10.12
CA GLN A 435 10.31 7.24 -10.88
C GLN A 435 9.14 7.68 -10.00
N ALA A 436 9.25 7.50 -8.68
CA ALA A 436 8.22 7.92 -7.73
C ALA A 436 7.99 9.42 -7.75
N GLN A 437 6.76 9.87 -8.04
CA GLN A 437 6.43 11.30 -8.10
C GLN A 437 5.28 11.68 -7.17
N LYS A 438 4.18 10.95 -7.19
CA LYS A 438 2.94 11.41 -6.56
C LYS A 438 2.15 10.32 -5.85
N LEU A 439 1.69 10.63 -4.65
CA LEU A 439 0.66 9.92 -3.90
C LEU A 439 -0.59 10.82 -3.89
N ASP A 440 -1.58 10.49 -4.72
CA ASP A 440 -2.82 11.26 -4.87
C ASP A 440 -3.93 10.69 -3.99
N LEU A 441 -4.18 11.33 -2.86
CA LEU A 441 -5.33 11.10 -2.00
C LEU A 441 -6.34 12.24 -2.10
N SER A 442 -6.15 13.17 -3.03
CA SER A 442 -7.05 14.29 -3.23
C SER A 442 -8.36 13.82 -3.83
N LYS A 443 -9.43 14.56 -3.57
CA LYS A 443 -10.65 14.42 -4.37
C LYS A 443 -10.64 15.49 -5.45
N LYS A 444 -10.20 15.12 -6.65
CA LYS A 444 -10.45 15.93 -7.84
C LYS A 444 -11.90 15.75 -8.31
N ARG A 445 -12.49 16.87 -8.69
CA ARG A 445 -13.81 16.94 -9.33
C ARG A 445 -13.76 16.04 -10.56
N ASP A 446 -14.65 15.06 -10.66
CA ASP A 446 -14.88 14.40 -11.95
C ASP A 446 -15.54 15.46 -12.84
N GLU A 447 -14.79 15.91 -13.85
CA GLU A 447 -15.19 17.05 -14.69
C GLU A 447 -16.51 16.78 -15.42
N ASP A 448 -16.84 15.51 -15.64
CA ASP A 448 -17.97 15.03 -16.44
C ASP A 448 -19.34 15.25 -15.79
N PHE A 449 -19.46 15.36 -14.45
CA PHE A 449 -20.77 15.47 -13.77
C PHE A 449 -21.40 16.87 -13.83
N ASN A 450 -20.70 17.89 -14.31
CA ASN A 450 -21.17 19.29 -14.23
C ASN A 450 -22.16 19.72 -15.30
N TYR A 451 -22.23 19.02 -16.42
CA TYR A 451 -23.00 19.50 -17.57
C TYR A 451 -24.50 19.25 -17.42
N GLU A 452 -24.91 18.21 -16.69
CA GLU A 452 -26.32 17.85 -16.57
C GLU A 452 -27.07 18.67 -15.51
N PHE A 453 -26.41 19.13 -14.44
CA PHE A 453 -27.09 19.87 -13.37
C PHE A 453 -27.45 21.33 -13.72
N LYS A 454 -26.80 21.92 -14.72
CA LYS A 454 -27.01 23.35 -15.07
C LYS A 454 -28.24 23.62 -15.92
N LYS A 455 -28.98 22.60 -16.38
CA LYS A 455 -30.16 22.82 -17.22
C LYS A 455 -31.37 22.09 -16.66
N LYS A 456 -32.34 22.86 -16.18
CA LYS A 456 -33.72 22.40 -16.09
C LYS A 456 -34.57 23.05 -17.19
N PRO A 457 -35.62 22.35 -17.65
CA PRO A 457 -36.50 22.82 -18.70
C PRO A 457 -37.28 24.04 -18.21
N ASN A 458 -37.38 25.05 -19.08
CA ASN A 458 -38.29 26.16 -18.87
C ASN A 458 -39.71 25.62 -18.65
N THR A 459 -40.35 26.00 -17.55
CA THR A 459 -41.79 25.83 -17.37
C THR A 459 -42.48 26.79 -18.31
N SER A 460 -42.96 26.30 -19.46
CA SER A 460 -43.73 27.09 -20.43
C SER A 460 -45.20 27.28 -20.01
N GLN A 461 -45.53 27.09 -18.73
CA GLN A 461 -46.90 27.19 -18.23
C GLN A 461 -47.15 28.60 -17.72
N GLU A 462 -48.20 29.23 -18.24
CA GLU A 462 -48.55 30.62 -17.97
C GLU A 462 -48.86 30.87 -16.49
N GLY A 463 -48.36 31.99 -15.95
CA GLY A 463 -48.59 32.44 -14.58
C GLY A 463 -47.94 31.60 -13.47
N VAL A 464 -47.21 30.53 -13.81
CA VAL A 464 -46.57 29.65 -12.81
C VAL A 464 -45.21 30.21 -12.40
N ASP A 465 -44.93 30.23 -11.10
CA ASP A 465 -43.63 30.58 -10.57
C ASP A 465 -42.54 29.63 -11.09
N GLY A 466 -41.40 30.20 -11.44
CA GLY A 466 -40.22 29.43 -11.80
C GLY A 466 -39.73 28.62 -10.60
N GLN A 467 -39.34 27.37 -10.84
CA GLN A 467 -38.80 26.51 -9.78
C GLN A 467 -37.46 27.05 -9.28
N ASP A 468 -37.26 27.03 -7.96
CA ASP A 468 -35.95 27.29 -7.38
C ASP A 468 -34.93 26.25 -7.86
N GLY A 469 -33.71 26.71 -8.12
CA GLY A 469 -32.57 25.87 -8.44
C GLY A 469 -32.14 25.06 -7.23
N LEU A 470 -31.78 23.80 -7.46
CA LEU A 470 -31.25 22.94 -6.42
C LEU A 470 -29.86 23.41 -5.96
N PRO A 471 -29.54 23.31 -4.66
CA PRO A 471 -28.20 23.58 -4.17
C PRO A 471 -27.20 22.58 -4.77
N GLY A 472 -25.98 23.05 -5.01
CA GLY A 472 -24.87 22.21 -5.41
C GLY A 472 -24.45 21.28 -4.27
N ASN A 473 -24.08 20.05 -4.61
CA ASN A 473 -23.52 19.11 -3.64
C ASN A 473 -22.20 19.64 -3.05
N PRO A 474 -21.89 19.33 -1.79
CA PRO A 474 -20.59 19.67 -1.22
C PRO A 474 -19.45 18.95 -1.95
N GLY A 475 -18.27 19.55 -1.93
CA GLY A 475 -17.03 18.93 -2.37
C GLY A 475 -16.63 17.83 -1.41
N GLU A 476 -16.06 16.76 -1.92
CA GLU A 476 -15.63 15.64 -1.09
C GLU A 476 -14.36 15.96 -0.32
N ASN A 477 -14.22 15.40 0.88
CA ASN A 477 -13.01 15.58 1.67
C ASN A 477 -11.79 14.88 1.04
N GLY A 478 -10.61 15.43 1.25
CA GLY A 478 -9.35 14.78 0.93
C GLY A 478 -9.09 13.57 1.82
N GLY A 479 -8.31 12.62 1.30
CA GLY A 479 -7.94 11.41 2.02
C GLY A 479 -6.85 11.65 3.06
N CYS A 480 -6.63 10.66 3.93
CA CYS A 480 -5.61 10.74 4.98
C CYS A 480 -4.49 9.72 4.72
N PHE A 481 -3.25 10.07 5.04
CA PHE A 481 -2.11 9.15 5.00
C PHE A 481 -1.34 9.12 6.31
N LEU A 482 -1.27 7.94 6.92
CA LEU A 482 -0.45 7.66 8.09
C LEU A 482 0.66 6.67 7.73
N LEU A 483 1.91 7.10 7.83
CA LEU A 483 3.09 6.25 7.67
C LEU A 483 3.72 5.96 9.04
N CYS A 484 3.56 4.74 9.54
CA CYS A 484 4.24 4.25 10.73
C CYS A 484 5.54 3.54 10.33
N ILE A 485 6.69 4.10 10.70
CA ILE A 485 8.01 3.54 10.39
C ILE A 485 8.78 3.20 11.66
N GLU A 486 9.69 2.23 11.61
CA GLU A 486 10.50 1.86 12.78
C GLU A 486 11.35 3.03 13.29
N ASN A 487 12.07 3.70 12.40
CA ASN A 487 12.86 4.90 12.69
C ASN A 487 12.91 5.83 11.45
N GLN A 488 13.40 7.05 11.61
CA GLN A 488 13.51 8.02 10.51
C GLN A 488 14.46 7.57 9.39
N GLU A 489 15.53 6.86 9.74
CA GLU A 489 16.51 6.29 8.79
C GLU A 489 15.89 5.23 7.86
N GLY A 490 14.76 4.65 8.24
CA GLY A 490 14.00 3.72 7.43
C GLY A 490 13.42 4.35 6.16
N ILE A 491 13.35 5.68 6.06
CA ILE A 491 12.88 6.38 4.86
C ILE A 491 14.08 6.61 3.93
N ILE A 492 14.13 5.83 2.85
CA ILE A 492 15.30 5.77 1.96
C ILE A 492 14.93 6.32 0.59
N SER A 493 15.62 7.38 0.16
CA SER A 493 15.52 7.94 -1.21
C SER A 493 16.91 8.06 -1.82
N LYS A 494 17.34 7.01 -2.54
CA LYS A 494 18.70 6.94 -3.10
C LYS A 494 19.02 8.10 -4.07
N TYR A 495 18.00 8.58 -4.78
CA TYR A 495 18.12 9.65 -5.76
C TYR A 495 17.75 11.03 -5.20
N LYS A 496 17.54 11.14 -3.87
CA LYS A 496 16.99 12.34 -3.21
C LYS A 496 15.67 12.81 -3.84
N ASN A 497 14.90 11.86 -4.37
CA ASN A 497 13.57 12.13 -4.89
C ASN A 497 12.62 12.50 -3.76
N THR A 498 11.81 13.51 -4.04
CA THR A 498 10.67 13.92 -3.23
C THR A 498 9.37 13.41 -3.83
N ILE A 499 8.53 12.77 -3.03
CA ILE A 499 7.17 12.40 -3.40
C ILE A 499 6.23 13.54 -3.02
N GLN A 500 5.35 13.93 -3.94
CA GLN A 500 4.24 14.82 -3.66
C GLN A 500 3.07 14.02 -3.06
N VAL A 501 2.65 14.36 -1.84
CA VAL A 501 1.49 13.76 -1.19
C VAL A 501 0.35 14.77 -1.23
N ASP A 502 -0.63 14.55 -2.09
CA ASP A 502 -1.78 15.43 -2.24
C ASP A 502 -2.96 14.89 -1.44
N VAL A 503 -3.36 15.62 -0.39
CA VAL A 503 -4.50 15.30 0.48
C VAL A 503 -5.58 16.39 0.38
N SER A 504 -5.61 17.13 -0.73
CA SER A 504 -6.50 18.28 -0.90
C SER A 504 -7.97 17.88 -1.00
N GLY A 505 -8.84 18.75 -0.48
CA GLY A 505 -10.28 18.60 -0.59
C GLY A 505 -10.79 18.93 -1.99
N GLY A 506 -11.98 18.43 -2.31
CA GLY A 506 -12.70 18.70 -3.55
C GLY A 506 -13.33 20.09 -3.60
N GLN A 507 -13.51 20.60 -4.81
CA GLN A 507 -14.33 21.80 -5.03
C GLN A 507 -15.81 21.45 -4.82
N GLY A 508 -16.58 22.34 -4.22
CA GLY A 508 -18.04 22.19 -4.17
C GLY A 508 -18.67 22.28 -5.56
N TYR A 509 -19.81 21.61 -5.75
CA TYR A 509 -20.56 21.65 -7.01
C TYR A 509 -21.27 22.99 -7.16
N ASP A 510 -21.41 23.47 -8.39
CA ASP A 510 -22.16 24.69 -8.65
C ASP A 510 -23.65 24.46 -8.33
N GLY A 511 -24.33 25.49 -7.83
CA GLY A 511 -25.77 25.48 -7.66
C GLY A 511 -26.48 25.55 -9.01
N GLN A 512 -27.68 24.98 -9.09
CA GLN A 512 -28.50 25.03 -10.29
C GLN A 512 -29.14 26.41 -10.45
N ASP A 513 -29.26 26.90 -11.69
CA ASP A 513 -29.98 28.14 -11.98
C ASP A 513 -31.49 27.96 -11.70
N GLY A 514 -32.13 29.00 -11.16
CA GLY A 514 -33.58 29.04 -10.96
C GLY A 514 -34.34 29.14 -12.28
N GLY A 515 -35.49 28.50 -12.36
CA GLY A 515 -36.39 28.56 -13.52
C GLY A 515 -37.01 29.95 -13.69
N ASN A 516 -37.32 30.31 -14.94
CA ASN A 516 -38.08 31.54 -15.20
C ASN A 516 -39.54 31.35 -14.83
N GLY A 517 -40.17 32.41 -14.32
CA GLY A 517 -41.62 32.46 -14.16
C GLY A 517 -42.32 32.51 -15.50
N GLY A 518 -43.48 31.85 -15.60
CA GLY A 518 -44.32 31.88 -16.78
C GLY A 518 -45.05 33.21 -16.94
N ASP A 519 -45.24 33.67 -18.16
CA ASP A 519 -45.99 34.90 -18.44
C ASP A 519 -47.46 34.75 -18.02
N GLY A 520 -48.06 35.81 -17.49
CA GLY A 520 -49.46 35.83 -17.08
C GLY A 520 -50.40 35.80 -18.27
N LEU A 521 -51.57 35.19 -18.08
CA LEU A 521 -52.64 35.14 -19.08
C LEU A 521 -53.20 36.53 -19.38
N ALA A 522 -53.41 36.84 -20.66
CA ALA A 522 -54.13 38.04 -21.06
C ALA A 522 -55.58 38.00 -20.55
N GLY A 523 -56.06 39.14 -20.08
CA GLY A 523 -57.45 39.33 -19.70
C GLY A 523 -58.36 39.28 -20.92
N LYS A 524 -59.60 38.82 -20.74
CA LYS A 524 -60.57 38.78 -21.82
C LYS A 524 -61.12 40.17 -22.11
N ASP A 525 -61.22 40.52 -23.38
CA ASP A 525 -61.88 41.75 -23.80
C ASP A 525 -63.35 41.77 -23.33
N GLY A 526 -63.89 42.97 -23.08
CA GLY A 526 -65.31 43.15 -22.78
C GLY A 526 -66.20 42.69 -23.94
N ASP A 527 -67.48 42.45 -23.66
CA ASP A 527 -68.45 42.03 -24.68
C ASP A 527 -68.82 43.19 -25.61
N PHE A 528 -67.99 43.41 -26.63
CA PHE A 528 -68.22 44.38 -27.68
C PHE A 528 -69.61 44.25 -28.30
N TYR A 529 -70.05 43.01 -28.56
CA TYR A 529 -71.33 42.75 -29.23
C TYR A 529 -72.51 43.08 -28.31
N GLY A 530 -72.40 42.80 -27.02
CA GLY A 530 -73.40 43.17 -26.02
C GLY A 530 -73.59 44.68 -25.89
N VAL A 531 -72.49 45.46 -25.89
CA VAL A 531 -72.52 46.93 -25.93
C VAL A 531 -73.09 47.43 -27.27
N LYS A 532 -72.75 46.78 -28.39
CA LYS A 532 -73.31 47.09 -29.72
C LYS A 532 -74.80 46.87 -29.81
N GLN A 533 -75.30 45.78 -29.21
CA GLN A 533 -76.71 45.38 -29.21
C GLN A 533 -77.54 46.07 -28.12
N ARG A 534 -76.95 46.97 -27.32
CA ARG A 534 -77.64 47.70 -26.26
C ARG A 534 -78.28 46.79 -25.19
N LYS A 535 -77.65 45.65 -24.89
CA LYS A 535 -78.16 44.73 -23.86
C LYS A 535 -78.22 45.45 -22.50
N GLU A 536 -79.36 45.33 -21.83
CA GLU A 536 -79.70 46.18 -20.67
C GLU A 536 -78.69 46.12 -19.51
N TYR A 537 -78.09 44.95 -19.26
CA TYR A 537 -77.13 44.78 -18.16
C TYR A 537 -75.80 45.53 -18.35
N TYR A 538 -75.48 46.00 -19.58
CA TYR A 538 -74.33 46.87 -19.83
C TYR A 538 -74.65 48.36 -19.71
N LEU A 539 -75.92 48.75 -19.47
CA LEU A 539 -76.29 50.14 -19.29
C LEU A 539 -75.70 50.66 -17.96
N ALA A 540 -74.68 51.50 -18.05
CA ALA A 540 -73.98 52.06 -16.90
C ALA A 540 -74.80 53.21 -16.29
N TYR A 541 -75.17 54.19 -17.12
CA TYR A 541 -75.97 55.33 -16.69
C TYR A 541 -76.69 56.01 -17.88
N VAL A 542 -77.68 56.84 -17.56
CA VAL A 542 -78.49 57.58 -18.53
C VAL A 542 -78.51 59.05 -18.14
N ILE A 543 -78.23 59.93 -19.09
CA ILE A 543 -78.23 61.38 -18.87
C ILE A 543 -79.31 62.02 -19.73
N ASP A 544 -80.15 62.86 -19.12
CA ASP A 544 -81.08 63.72 -19.85
C ASP A 544 -80.29 64.86 -20.51
N ILE A 545 -80.27 64.87 -21.83
CA ILE A 545 -79.58 65.88 -22.64
C ILE A 545 -80.57 66.81 -23.35
N THR A 546 -81.81 66.88 -22.86
CA THR A 546 -82.85 67.75 -23.43
C THR A 546 -82.53 69.21 -23.13
N GLU A 547 -82.01 69.94 -24.12
CA GLU A 547 -81.66 71.36 -23.99
C GLU A 547 -82.74 72.33 -24.52
N GLY A 548 -82.77 73.55 -23.95
CA GLY A 548 -83.53 74.69 -24.46
C GLY A 548 -85.06 74.59 -24.39
N LEU A 549 -85.74 75.33 -25.27
CA LEU A 549 -87.22 75.41 -25.37
C LEU A 549 -87.90 74.05 -25.59
N LYS A 550 -87.18 73.06 -26.14
CA LYS A 550 -87.68 71.68 -26.35
C LYS A 550 -88.12 71.01 -25.04
N LYS A 551 -87.45 71.30 -23.91
CA LYS A 551 -87.79 70.75 -22.59
C LYS A 551 -89.13 71.26 -22.04
N ILE A 552 -89.56 72.44 -22.50
CA ILE A 552 -90.77 73.13 -22.03
C ILE A 552 -91.96 72.85 -22.96
N LEU A 553 -91.72 72.67 -24.27
CA LEU A 553 -92.78 72.54 -25.27
C LEU A 553 -92.98 71.11 -25.81
N SER A 554 -91.96 70.25 -25.75
CA SER A 554 -92.09 68.86 -26.21
C SER A 554 -92.13 67.91 -25.03
N PHE A 555 -93.11 67.00 -25.01
CA PHE A 555 -93.18 65.91 -24.02
C PHE A 555 -92.14 64.80 -24.27
N ASN A 556 -91.17 65.04 -25.18
CA ASN A 556 -90.09 64.15 -25.54
C ASN A 556 -88.80 64.63 -24.92
N ASN A 557 -88.23 63.81 -24.04
CA ASN A 557 -86.88 64.04 -23.54
C ASN A 557 -85.89 63.20 -24.35
N GLN A 558 -84.79 63.83 -24.75
CA GLN A 558 -83.63 63.17 -25.35
C GLN A 558 -82.71 62.67 -24.24
N TYR A 559 -82.32 61.41 -24.32
CA TYR A 559 -81.40 60.80 -23.37
C TYR A 559 -80.17 60.26 -24.08
N ALA A 560 -79.01 60.41 -23.44
CA ALA A 560 -77.79 59.71 -23.77
C ALA A 560 -77.68 58.48 -22.86
N LEU A 561 -77.71 57.28 -23.45
CA LEU A 561 -77.56 56.00 -22.77
C LEU A 561 -76.11 55.52 -22.93
N TYR A 562 -75.40 55.39 -21.81
CA TYR A 562 -74.01 54.96 -21.77
C TYR A 562 -73.94 53.47 -21.47
N TYR A 563 -73.47 52.69 -22.44
CA TYR A 563 -73.23 51.27 -22.26
C TYR A 563 -71.74 51.02 -22.09
N LYS A 564 -71.38 50.26 -21.05
CA LYS A 564 -69.99 49.94 -20.72
C LYS A 564 -69.85 48.45 -20.47
N SER A 565 -68.90 47.83 -21.16
CA SER A 565 -68.44 46.48 -20.86
C SER A 565 -66.96 46.54 -20.57
N ASN A 566 -66.59 46.19 -19.34
CA ASN A 566 -65.20 46.19 -18.91
C ASN A 566 -64.55 44.87 -19.35
N GLY A 567 -63.35 44.95 -19.91
CA GLY A 567 -62.47 43.80 -20.06
C GLY A 567 -62.00 43.30 -18.69
N GLU A 568 -61.64 42.02 -18.63
CA GLU A 568 -61.01 41.44 -17.46
C GLU A 568 -59.55 41.92 -17.34
N PRO A 569 -59.04 42.14 -16.12
CA PRO A 569 -57.63 42.43 -15.93
C PRO A 569 -56.76 41.26 -16.38
N GLY A 570 -55.54 41.54 -16.81
CA GLY A 570 -54.57 40.49 -17.10
C GLY A 570 -54.12 39.79 -15.82
N GLN A 571 -53.74 38.52 -15.92
CA GLN A 571 -53.19 37.79 -14.78
C GLN A 571 -51.73 38.16 -14.53
N LYS A 572 -51.33 38.08 -13.27
CA LYS A 572 -49.95 38.31 -12.86
C LYS A 572 -49.01 37.27 -13.47
N GLY A 573 -47.82 37.68 -13.89
CA GLY A 573 -46.77 36.76 -14.31
C GLY A 573 -46.16 36.01 -13.11
N GLY A 574 -45.70 34.78 -13.32
CA GLY A 574 -45.02 34.01 -12.28
C GLY A 574 -43.71 34.64 -11.84
N ASN A 575 -43.34 34.47 -10.58
CA ASN A 575 -42.05 34.91 -10.04
C ASN A 575 -40.90 34.08 -10.64
N GLY A 576 -39.72 34.67 -10.74
CA GLY A 576 -38.51 33.90 -11.09
C GLY A 576 -38.05 33.05 -9.90
N GLY A 577 -37.67 31.80 -10.16
CA GLY A 577 -37.11 30.92 -9.14
C GLY A 577 -35.75 31.42 -8.65
N LEU A 578 -35.44 31.19 -7.37
CA LEU A 578 -34.13 31.46 -6.79
C LEU A 578 -33.06 30.57 -7.43
N GLY A 579 -31.84 31.08 -7.59
CA GLY A 579 -30.71 30.23 -7.92
C GLY A 579 -30.30 29.39 -6.71
N GLY A 580 -29.98 28.12 -6.94
CA GLY A 580 -29.47 27.23 -5.90
C GLY A 580 -28.11 27.70 -5.39
N SER A 581 -27.84 27.53 -4.10
CA SER A 581 -26.52 27.84 -3.53
C SER A 581 -25.47 26.86 -4.05
N GLY A 582 -24.24 27.32 -4.29
CA GLY A 582 -23.12 26.44 -4.57
C GLY A 582 -22.82 25.56 -3.35
N GLY A 583 -22.37 24.33 -3.60
CA GLY A 583 -21.95 23.43 -2.54
C GLY A 583 -20.69 23.92 -1.85
N TYR A 584 -20.59 23.66 -0.55
CA TYR A 584 -19.39 23.93 0.24
C TYR A 584 -18.19 23.16 -0.29
N GLN A 585 -16.98 23.69 -0.08
CA GLN A 585 -15.76 22.96 -0.38
C GLN A 585 -15.56 21.74 0.52
N GLY A 586 -14.84 20.75 0.01
CA GLY A 586 -14.35 19.64 0.81
C GLY A 586 -13.17 20.07 1.68
N ASN A 587 -13.10 19.53 2.89
CA ASN A 587 -11.94 19.73 3.77
C ASN A 587 -10.74 18.96 3.22
N HIS A 588 -9.53 19.48 3.40
CA HIS A 588 -8.33 18.67 3.15
C HIS A 588 -8.24 17.54 4.19
N GLY A 589 -7.60 16.45 3.81
CA GLY A 589 -7.24 15.38 4.74
C GLY A 589 -5.96 15.69 5.51
N ASP A 590 -5.32 14.65 6.03
CA ASP A 590 -4.10 14.79 6.83
C ASP A 590 -2.98 13.85 6.37
N PHE A 591 -1.74 14.23 6.67
CA PHE A 591 -0.54 13.46 6.41
C PHE A 591 0.34 13.46 7.64
N GLN A 592 0.67 12.28 8.14
CA GLN A 592 1.51 12.10 9.31
C GLN A 592 2.50 10.96 9.10
N ILE A 593 3.72 11.15 9.59
CA ILE A 593 4.74 10.10 9.69
C ILE A 593 5.04 9.91 11.17
N TYR A 594 4.89 8.69 11.66
CA TYR A 594 5.09 8.34 13.06
C TYR A 594 6.24 7.33 13.20
N SER A 595 7.24 7.65 14.04
CA SER A 595 8.32 6.71 14.39
C SER A 595 7.86 5.81 15.53
N LEU A 596 7.88 4.49 15.30
CA LEU A 596 7.53 3.48 16.29
C LEU A 596 8.58 3.39 17.40
N LYS A 597 9.86 3.56 17.07
CA LYS A 597 10.96 3.52 18.04
C LYS A 597 10.97 4.79 18.90
N ASP A 598 10.83 5.94 18.27
CA ASP A 598 10.94 7.24 18.97
C ASP A 598 9.60 7.71 19.55
N LYS A 599 8.49 7.02 19.20
CA LYS A 599 7.12 7.30 19.64
C LYS A 599 6.68 8.75 19.41
N GLN A 600 7.08 9.33 18.28
CA GLN A 600 6.79 10.72 17.93
C GLN A 600 6.57 10.90 16.43
N ASN A 601 5.91 12.00 16.07
CA ASN A 601 5.78 12.43 14.68
C ASN A 601 7.13 12.94 14.17
N ILE A 602 7.49 12.53 12.96
CA ILE A 602 8.74 12.93 12.31
C ILE A 602 8.45 13.75 11.04
N GLN A 603 9.25 14.80 10.83
CA GLN A 603 9.27 15.52 9.56
C GLN A 603 10.36 14.91 8.66
N ASN A 604 10.04 14.72 7.38
CA ASN A 604 11.00 14.17 6.43
C ASN A 604 10.95 14.96 5.11
N SER A 605 12.11 15.44 4.65
CA SER A 605 12.23 16.29 3.46
C SER A 605 11.90 15.57 2.15
N PHE A 606 11.78 14.24 2.13
CA PHE A 606 11.39 13.48 0.95
C PHE A 606 9.88 13.50 0.66
N PHE A 607 9.07 14.16 1.50
CA PHE A 607 7.64 14.33 1.26
C PHE A 607 7.29 15.82 1.12
N LYS A 608 6.71 16.16 -0.04
CA LYS A 608 6.11 17.47 -0.27
C LYS A 608 4.59 17.33 -0.16
N VAL A 609 4.02 17.82 0.93
CA VAL A 609 2.59 17.67 1.20
C VAL A 609 1.81 18.84 0.63
N ILE A 610 0.72 18.55 -0.09
CA ILE A 610 -0.24 19.55 -0.57
C ILE A 610 -1.55 19.37 0.21
N LYS A 611 -1.94 20.43 0.92
CA LYS A 611 -3.15 20.54 1.74
C LYS A 611 -3.94 21.76 1.30
N GLU A 612 -4.62 21.67 0.17
CA GLU A 612 -5.45 22.78 -0.33
C GLU A 612 -6.93 22.57 0.04
N GLN A 613 -7.56 23.65 0.50
CA GLN A 613 -9.02 23.76 0.50
C GLN A 613 -9.43 24.42 -0.81
N ARG A 614 -10.12 23.66 -1.66
CA ARG A 614 -10.61 24.18 -2.93
C ARG A 614 -11.79 25.12 -2.70
N PRO A 615 -12.18 25.95 -3.69
CA PRO A 615 -13.26 26.90 -3.47
C PRO A 615 -14.64 26.22 -3.37
N LYS A 616 -15.61 26.95 -2.79
CA LYS A 616 -17.03 26.67 -2.88
C LYS A 616 -17.47 26.62 -4.36
N GLY A 617 -18.49 25.83 -4.67
CA GLY A 617 -19.18 25.91 -5.96
C GLY A 617 -19.79 27.30 -6.17
N LYS A 618 -19.99 27.69 -7.43
CA LYS A 618 -20.65 28.96 -7.75
C LYS A 618 -22.14 28.84 -7.48
N ASP A 619 -22.76 29.88 -6.92
CA ASP A 619 -24.21 29.94 -6.78
C ASP A 619 -24.87 30.02 -8.17
N GLY A 620 -26.02 29.37 -8.32
CA GLY A 620 -26.86 29.45 -9.50
C GLY A 620 -27.46 30.85 -9.65
N LYS A 621 -27.79 31.22 -10.87
CA LYS A 621 -28.46 32.49 -11.18
C LYS A 621 -29.95 32.37 -10.88
N CYS A 622 -30.57 33.46 -10.42
CA CYS A 622 -32.03 33.51 -10.28
C CYS A 622 -32.67 33.57 -11.68
N GLY A 623 -33.85 32.96 -11.79
CA GLY A 623 -34.69 33.04 -12.98
C GLY A 623 -35.26 34.44 -13.19
N PHE A 624 -35.67 34.70 -14.42
CA PHE A 624 -36.39 35.91 -14.79
C PHE A 624 -37.87 35.77 -14.42
N PRO A 625 -38.55 36.86 -14.02
CA PRO A 625 -39.98 36.81 -13.77
C PRO A 625 -40.73 36.76 -15.10
N GLY A 626 -41.90 36.14 -15.08
CA GLY A 626 -42.86 36.20 -16.17
C GLY A 626 -43.43 37.61 -16.30
N ARG A 627 -43.75 38.02 -17.53
CA ARG A 627 -44.45 39.27 -17.80
C ARG A 627 -45.90 39.14 -17.37
N GLY A 628 -46.49 40.19 -16.83
CA GLY A 628 -47.93 40.22 -16.57
C GLY A 628 -48.72 40.17 -17.87
N GLY A 629 -49.86 39.48 -17.85
CA GLY A 629 -50.76 39.41 -18.99
C GLY A 629 -51.35 40.78 -19.31
N GLU A 630 -51.57 41.06 -20.59
CA GLU A 630 -52.23 42.31 -20.99
C GLU A 630 -53.69 42.31 -20.52
N GLY A 631 -54.22 43.43 -20.03
CA GLY A 631 -55.63 43.53 -19.70
C GLY A 631 -56.51 43.53 -20.95
N GLY A 632 -57.72 42.99 -20.82
CA GLY A 632 -58.72 42.98 -21.89
C GLY A 632 -59.21 44.39 -22.21
N GLN A 633 -59.58 44.64 -23.47
CA GLN A 633 -60.11 45.91 -23.93
C GLN A 633 -61.48 46.20 -23.31
N ASN A 634 -61.65 47.42 -22.79
CA ASN A 634 -62.94 47.95 -22.38
C ASN A 634 -63.66 48.51 -23.61
N PHE A 635 -64.98 48.38 -23.65
CA PHE A 635 -65.80 48.98 -24.70
C PHE A 635 -66.86 49.89 -24.11
N ILE A 636 -66.97 51.09 -24.67
CA ILE A 636 -68.02 52.06 -24.36
C ILE A 636 -68.78 52.43 -25.63
N ALA A 637 -70.09 52.59 -25.53
CA ALA A 637 -70.92 53.18 -26.55
C ALA A 637 -71.91 54.15 -25.91
N VAL A 638 -72.20 55.25 -26.59
CA VAL A 638 -73.18 56.23 -26.14
C VAL A 638 -74.26 56.28 -27.20
N TYR A 639 -75.49 55.90 -26.89
CA TYR A 639 -76.61 55.99 -27.82
C TYR A 639 -77.55 57.12 -27.43
N LYS A 640 -77.99 57.91 -28.41
CA LYS A 640 -79.07 58.88 -28.21
C LYS A 640 -80.40 58.21 -28.51
N ASP A 641 -81.35 58.36 -27.59
CA ASP A 641 -82.72 57.89 -27.77
C ASP A 641 -83.72 58.95 -27.28
N GLU A 642 -84.90 59.00 -27.89
CA GLU A 642 -85.97 59.93 -27.53
C GLU A 642 -87.14 59.16 -26.91
N PHE A 643 -87.49 59.50 -25.67
CA PHE A 643 -88.64 58.89 -24.99
C PHE A 643 -89.75 59.92 -24.78
N PHE A 644 -90.95 59.57 -25.27
CA PHE A 644 -92.19 60.30 -24.99
C PHE A 644 -92.69 59.93 -23.60
N CYS A 645 -92.82 60.92 -22.70
CA CYS A 645 -93.38 60.78 -21.34
C CYS A 645 -92.72 59.68 -20.46
N PRO A 646 -91.42 59.82 -20.12
CA PRO A 646 -90.59 58.76 -19.49
C PRO A 646 -91.05 58.33 -18.09
N THR A 647 -91.85 59.14 -17.40
CA THR A 647 -92.40 58.85 -16.07
C THR A 647 -93.38 57.68 -16.10
N ILE A 648 -94.10 57.46 -17.20
CA ILE A 648 -95.09 56.38 -17.35
C ILE A 648 -94.41 55.04 -17.67
N ARG A 649 -93.21 55.05 -18.27
CA ARG A 649 -92.46 53.84 -18.67
C ARG A 649 -91.49 53.30 -17.60
N GLY A 650 -91.47 53.86 -16.40
CA GLY A 650 -90.65 53.38 -15.29
C GLY A 650 -89.14 53.61 -15.44
N ILE A 651 -88.68 54.41 -16.42
CA ILE A 651 -87.25 54.66 -16.64
C ILE A 651 -86.64 55.44 -15.47
N ARG A 652 -87.43 56.32 -14.84
CA ARG A 652 -86.99 57.15 -13.71
C ARG A 652 -86.69 56.34 -12.44
N SER A 653 -87.29 55.17 -12.24
CA SER A 653 -86.97 54.33 -11.08
C SER A 653 -85.61 53.64 -11.24
N LYS A 654 -85.27 53.17 -12.46
CA LYS A 654 -83.96 52.58 -12.77
C LYS A 654 -82.80 53.59 -12.72
N MET A 655 -83.07 54.87 -12.98
CA MET A 655 -82.06 55.94 -12.85
C MET A 655 -81.69 56.22 -11.38
N ASN A 656 -82.65 56.13 -10.46
CA ASN A 656 -82.40 56.40 -9.04
C ASN A 656 -81.74 55.22 -8.29
N GLU A 657 -81.93 53.97 -8.74
CA GLU A 657 -81.32 52.78 -8.12
C GLU A 657 -79.80 52.69 -8.32
N LYS A 658 -79.24 53.22 -9.42
CA LYS A 658 -77.80 53.10 -9.73
C LYS A 658 -76.94 54.30 -9.31
N GLN A 659 -77.53 55.39 -8.84
CA GLN A 659 -76.80 56.61 -8.47
C GLN A 659 -76.21 56.59 -7.04
N ILE A 660 -76.48 55.54 -6.25
CA ILE A 660 -76.22 55.53 -4.79
C ILE A 660 -74.93 54.76 -4.40
N ASP A 661 -74.32 53.95 -5.28
CA ASP A 661 -73.24 53.02 -4.89
C ASP A 661 -71.79 53.58 -4.93
N GLU A 662 -71.54 54.82 -5.36
CA GLU A 662 -70.15 55.34 -5.51
C GLU A 662 -69.65 56.26 -4.37
N THR A 663 -70.42 56.50 -3.31
CA THR A 663 -70.00 57.36 -2.19
C THR A 663 -69.26 56.67 -1.03
N ASP A 664 -69.18 55.34 -0.99
CA ASP A 664 -68.41 54.60 0.03
C ASP A 664 -67.06 54.10 -0.52
N LEU A 665 -66.08 55.01 -0.59
CA LEU A 665 -64.67 54.70 -0.80
C LEU A 665 -63.94 54.87 0.54
N ASP A 666 -63.83 53.75 1.26
CA ASP A 666 -63.24 53.60 2.59
C ASP A 666 -61.72 53.90 2.54
N LEU A 667 -61.33 55.06 3.07
CA LEU A 667 -59.95 55.53 3.17
C LEU A 667 -59.38 55.14 4.55
N SER A 668 -59.26 53.84 4.81
CA SER A 668 -58.69 53.31 6.05
C SER A 668 -57.54 52.33 5.79
N SER A 669 -56.31 52.83 5.73
CA SER A 669 -55.13 52.13 6.26
C SER A 669 -53.84 52.94 6.15
N SER A 670 -53.01 52.79 7.19
CA SER A 670 -51.60 53.16 7.32
C SER A 670 -51.26 54.63 7.62
N ILE A 671 -50.96 54.91 8.90
CA ILE A 671 -49.62 55.32 9.40
C ILE A 671 -49.71 55.40 10.93
N ILE A 672 -49.05 54.47 11.62
CA ILE A 672 -48.69 54.56 13.04
C ILE A 672 -47.23 55.00 13.07
N GLY A 673 -46.94 56.14 13.71
CA GLY A 673 -45.58 56.64 13.84
C GLY A 673 -45.47 57.94 14.63
N THR A 674 -45.51 57.81 15.96
CA THR A 674 -44.78 58.61 16.96
C THR A 674 -44.76 60.14 16.89
N GLY A 675 -45.23 60.79 17.97
CA GLY A 675 -44.43 61.82 18.63
C GLY A 675 -45.03 63.22 18.80
N THR A 676 -45.25 63.57 20.06
CA THR A 676 -45.20 64.92 20.68
C THR A 676 -46.33 65.94 20.47
N VAL A 677 -47.08 66.07 21.56
CA VAL A 677 -47.90 67.19 22.03
C VAL A 677 -47.08 68.48 22.14
N VAL A 678 -47.56 69.59 21.55
CA VAL A 678 -47.52 70.93 22.18
C VAL A 678 -48.82 71.68 21.84
N VAL A 679 -49.38 72.24 22.90
CA VAL A 679 -50.64 72.99 23.06
C VAL A 679 -50.53 74.39 22.44
N GLY A 680 -51.65 74.93 21.94
CA GLY A 680 -51.77 76.35 21.63
C GLY A 680 -53.08 76.73 20.94
N GLU A 681 -54.13 76.96 21.74
CA GLU A 681 -55.39 77.60 21.35
C GLU A 681 -55.17 79.02 20.78
N THR A 682 -55.98 79.47 19.81
CA THR A 682 -56.99 80.54 19.98
C THR A 682 -57.69 80.88 18.64
N ALA A 683 -58.96 80.49 18.57
CA ALA A 683 -60.16 81.11 18.01
C ALA A 683 -60.18 81.96 16.70
N ALA A 684 -61.14 81.54 15.85
CA ALA A 684 -62.24 82.33 15.28
C ALA A 684 -62.22 82.73 13.77
N TYR A 685 -63.29 82.25 13.11
CA TYR A 685 -64.02 82.87 11.99
C TYR A 685 -63.40 82.86 10.58
N THR A 686 -63.88 81.94 9.72
CA THR A 686 -64.83 82.20 8.60
C THR A 686 -64.77 81.08 7.56
N GLY A 687 -65.92 80.45 7.30
CA GLY A 687 -66.09 79.60 6.12
C GLY A 687 -66.31 80.46 4.88
N PHE A 688 -65.48 80.27 3.84
CA PHE A 688 -65.78 80.47 2.41
C PHE A 688 -64.56 80.15 1.51
N THR A 689 -63.83 79.05 1.75
CA THR A 689 -62.58 78.73 1.02
C THR A 689 -62.46 77.29 0.50
N THR A 690 -63.57 76.61 0.22
CA THR A 690 -63.54 75.23 -0.33
C THR A 690 -63.50 75.18 -1.87
N LEU A 691 -63.73 76.30 -2.58
CA LEU A 691 -63.69 76.34 -4.05
C LEU A 691 -62.35 76.81 -4.65
N ALA A 692 -61.48 77.44 -3.86
CA ALA A 692 -60.19 77.96 -4.34
C ALA A 692 -58.99 77.01 -4.14
N LYS A 693 -59.16 75.88 -3.43
CA LYS A 693 -58.11 74.88 -3.22
C LYS A 693 -58.09 73.73 -4.25
N LEU A 694 -59.02 73.72 -5.20
CA LEU A 694 -59.05 72.75 -6.32
C LEU A 694 -58.22 73.19 -7.54
N ALA A 695 -57.73 74.44 -7.56
CA ALA A 695 -56.93 74.98 -8.67
C ALA A 695 -55.42 75.01 -8.43
N SER A 696 -54.92 74.42 -7.33
CA SER A 696 -53.49 74.48 -6.95
C SER A 696 -52.87 73.14 -6.57
N LEU A 697 -53.39 72.01 -7.08
CA LEU A 697 -52.70 70.73 -6.93
C LEU A 697 -51.64 70.56 -8.04
N PRO A 698 -50.41 70.13 -7.70
CA PRO A 698 -49.34 69.93 -8.68
C PRO A 698 -49.70 68.84 -9.69
N VAL A 699 -49.35 69.13 -10.94
CA VAL A 699 -49.42 68.26 -12.11
C VAL A 699 -48.67 66.96 -11.85
N GLY A 700 -49.40 65.85 -11.75
CA GLY A 700 -48.83 64.51 -11.69
C GLY A 700 -49.92 63.49 -11.41
N ILE A 701 -50.23 62.66 -12.42
CA ILE A 701 -51.28 61.63 -12.45
C ILE A 701 -52.65 62.16 -12.94
N ALA A 702 -52.74 62.45 -14.23
CA ALA A 702 -54.01 62.51 -14.97
C ALA A 702 -53.76 62.27 -16.46
N ILE A 703 -54.15 61.10 -16.98
CA ILE A 703 -54.39 60.93 -18.44
C ILE A 703 -55.73 60.21 -18.74
N SER A 704 -56.39 59.50 -17.81
CA SER A 704 -57.64 58.78 -18.14
C SER A 704 -58.93 59.59 -18.02
N SER A 705 -59.02 60.63 -17.17
CA SER A 705 -60.29 61.34 -16.89
C SER A 705 -60.63 62.50 -17.85
N VAL A 706 -59.71 62.92 -18.71
CA VAL A 706 -59.94 64.03 -19.65
C VAL A 706 -60.69 63.58 -20.92
N GLN A 707 -60.58 62.31 -21.31
CA GLN A 707 -61.30 61.77 -22.48
C GLN A 707 -62.81 61.68 -22.28
N GLY A 708 -63.27 61.38 -21.05
CA GLY A 708 -64.69 61.38 -20.70
C GLY A 708 -65.33 62.76 -20.87
N LEU A 709 -64.70 63.81 -20.33
CA LEU A 709 -65.19 65.19 -20.46
C LEU A 709 -65.10 65.72 -21.89
N ALA A 710 -64.05 65.38 -22.65
CA ALA A 710 -63.96 65.74 -24.07
C ALA A 710 -65.05 65.06 -24.91
N SER A 711 -65.43 63.81 -24.60
CA SER A 711 -66.52 63.12 -25.29
C SER A 711 -67.91 63.69 -24.98
N ILE A 712 -68.11 64.21 -23.76
CA ILE A 712 -69.33 64.93 -23.36
C ILE A 712 -69.48 66.24 -24.16
N ILE A 713 -68.38 66.97 -24.39
CA ILE A 713 -68.39 68.22 -25.16
C ILE A 713 -68.53 67.97 -26.67
N SER A 714 -67.95 66.88 -27.20
CA SER A 714 -68.10 66.49 -28.62
C SER A 714 -69.50 65.96 -28.94
N ALA A 715 -70.16 65.29 -27.99
CA ALA A 715 -71.51 64.75 -28.17
C ALA A 715 -72.60 65.84 -28.18
N SER A 716 -72.35 67.03 -27.60
CA SER A 716 -73.30 68.14 -27.57
C SER A 716 -73.28 69.03 -28.82
N THR A 717 -72.27 68.90 -29.70
CA THR A 717 -72.10 69.79 -30.87
C THR A 717 -72.22 69.10 -32.23
N GLY A 718 -72.20 67.75 -32.30
CA GLY A 718 -72.32 66.99 -33.55
C GLY A 718 -73.74 66.54 -33.89
N ASN A 719 -74.30 67.07 -34.98
CA ASN A 719 -75.52 66.54 -35.62
C ASN A 719 -75.22 65.19 -36.29
N GLY A 720 -75.82 64.13 -35.75
CA GLY A 720 -76.04 62.86 -36.45
C GLY A 720 -74.80 62.04 -36.79
N PHE A 721 -74.14 61.45 -35.79
CA PHE A 721 -73.83 60.02 -35.79
C PHE A 721 -73.47 59.61 -34.36
N ILE A 722 -74.10 58.53 -33.92
CA ILE A 722 -73.93 57.93 -32.61
C ILE A 722 -72.64 57.12 -32.67
N ASP A 723 -71.67 57.42 -31.82
CA ASP A 723 -70.42 56.66 -31.78
C ASP A 723 -70.77 55.20 -31.41
N GLY A 724 -70.59 54.30 -32.37
CA GLY A 724 -70.69 52.86 -32.13
C GLY A 724 -69.68 52.45 -31.03
N PRO A 725 -69.76 51.20 -30.54
CA PRO A 725 -68.83 50.76 -29.51
C PRO A 725 -67.39 50.99 -29.96
N ARG A 726 -66.66 51.73 -29.14
CA ARG A 726 -65.25 52.06 -29.33
C ARG A 726 -64.47 51.59 -28.11
N SER A 727 -63.20 51.22 -28.33
CA SER A 727 -62.33 50.81 -27.22
C SER A 727 -62.06 52.02 -26.33
N ASP A 728 -62.31 51.87 -25.03
CA ASP A 728 -62.11 52.90 -23.99
C ASP A 728 -60.87 52.57 -23.15
N GLY A 729 -59.79 52.16 -23.83
CA GLY A 729 -58.59 51.63 -23.20
C GLY A 729 -58.72 50.15 -22.80
N ARG A 730 -57.70 49.63 -22.12
CA ARG A 730 -57.65 48.26 -21.59
C ARG A 730 -57.85 48.28 -20.07
N ALA A 731 -58.38 47.19 -19.55
CA ALA A 731 -58.30 46.87 -18.14
C ALA A 731 -56.82 46.82 -17.69
N ASN A 732 -56.60 46.86 -16.37
CA ASN A 732 -55.26 46.88 -15.82
C ASN A 732 -54.47 45.66 -16.33
N LYS A 733 -53.25 45.92 -16.80
CA LYS A 733 -52.27 44.87 -17.07
C LYS A 733 -52.04 44.10 -15.77
N GLY A 734 -51.88 42.79 -15.87
CA GLY A 734 -51.35 42.01 -14.75
C GLY A 734 -49.98 42.55 -14.35
N GLU A 735 -49.65 42.45 -13.07
CA GLU A 735 -48.31 42.78 -12.61
C GLU A 735 -47.30 41.80 -13.21
N ASP A 736 -46.09 42.28 -13.49
CA ASP A 736 -44.99 41.37 -13.79
C ASP A 736 -44.67 40.57 -12.51
N GLY A 737 -44.17 39.36 -12.67
CA GLY A 737 -43.65 38.60 -11.54
C GLY A 737 -42.51 39.36 -10.87
N ASN A 738 -42.30 39.12 -9.59
CA ASN A 738 -41.16 39.69 -8.90
C ASN A 738 -39.93 38.82 -9.14
N ARG A 739 -38.77 39.46 -9.37
CA ARG A 739 -37.50 38.76 -9.16
C ARG A 739 -37.34 38.59 -7.66
N ASN A 740 -37.24 37.34 -7.21
CA ASN A 740 -36.99 37.00 -5.82
C ASN A 740 -35.55 37.39 -5.40
N PHE A 741 -35.20 38.68 -5.42
CA PHE A 741 -33.87 39.14 -5.01
C PHE A 741 -33.69 39.19 -3.49
N ASN A 742 -34.78 39.18 -2.72
CA ASN A 742 -34.78 39.53 -1.29
C ASN A 742 -34.51 38.37 -0.32
N LEU A 743 -34.22 37.15 -0.79
CA LEU A 743 -34.02 35.99 0.10
C LEU A 743 -32.56 35.52 0.24
N ASN A 744 -31.64 35.97 -0.63
CA ASN A 744 -30.23 35.56 -0.55
C ASN A 744 -29.32 36.47 0.30
N THR A 745 -29.83 37.57 0.88
CA THR A 745 -29.01 38.57 1.60
C THR A 745 -28.99 38.43 3.13
N ARG A 746 -29.60 37.39 3.72
CA ARG A 746 -29.55 37.15 5.19
C ARG A 746 -29.01 35.75 5.55
N SER A 747 -27.71 35.56 5.34
CA SER A 747 -26.94 34.50 6.03
C SER A 747 -25.47 34.90 6.16
N GLN A 748 -25.22 36.05 6.77
CA GLN A 748 -23.88 36.42 7.26
C GLN A 748 -24.03 37.13 8.61
N LYS A 749 -23.83 36.36 9.69
CA LYS A 749 -23.19 36.78 10.95
C LYS A 749 -23.19 35.64 11.98
N ASN A 750 -22.04 35.01 12.16
CA ASN A 750 -21.36 34.95 13.46
C ASN A 750 -19.92 34.42 13.29
N PRO A 751 -18.89 35.15 13.76
CA PRO A 751 -17.55 34.62 13.92
C PRO A 751 -17.36 33.98 15.31
N ASP A 752 -16.42 33.04 15.37
CA ASP A 752 -15.65 32.60 16.54
C ASP A 752 -16.35 32.13 17.81
N LYS A 753 -16.24 30.82 18.07
CA LYS A 753 -15.77 30.31 19.37
C LYS A 753 -14.88 29.09 19.18
N SER A 754 -13.59 29.33 19.41
CA SER A 754 -12.58 28.35 19.79
C SER A 754 -12.96 27.62 21.09
N TYR A 755 -12.97 26.29 21.07
CA TYR A 755 -12.71 25.43 22.24
C TYR A 755 -11.93 24.22 21.70
N LEU A 756 -10.61 24.18 21.92
CA LEU A 756 -9.97 23.40 22.98
C LEU A 756 -10.29 21.89 22.86
N SER A 757 -9.44 21.21 22.09
CA SER A 757 -9.21 19.78 22.18
C SER A 757 -8.24 19.51 23.34
N ASP A 758 -8.78 19.40 24.55
CA ASP A 758 -8.11 18.76 25.68
C ASP A 758 -9.11 17.75 26.24
N ASP A 759 -9.00 16.49 25.81
CA ASP A 759 -9.49 15.31 26.53
C ASP A 759 -9.00 14.04 25.82
N LEU A 760 -7.78 13.62 26.18
CA LEU A 760 -7.30 12.23 26.13
C LEU A 760 -5.93 12.14 26.84
N LYS A 761 -5.93 12.40 28.15
CA LYS A 761 -4.86 11.98 29.07
C LYS A 761 -5.47 11.56 30.41
N LYS A 762 -5.01 10.39 30.89
CA LYS A 762 -5.39 9.63 32.11
C LYS A 762 -6.63 8.75 31.88
N ASP A 763 -6.56 7.43 31.92
CA ASP A 763 -5.88 6.55 32.88
C ASP A 763 -5.15 5.37 32.22
N ILE A 764 -3.99 5.01 32.78
CA ILE A 764 -3.56 3.65 33.17
C ILE A 764 -2.20 3.86 33.86
N ASP A 765 -2.27 4.01 35.18
CA ASP A 765 -1.22 3.61 36.10
C ASP A 765 -1.66 2.25 36.66
N LEU A 766 -0.73 1.28 36.61
CA LEU A 766 -0.47 0.20 37.56
C LEU A 766 -0.04 -1.10 36.86
N SER A 767 1.16 -1.54 37.26
CA SER A 767 1.86 -2.83 37.04
C SER A 767 2.40 -3.16 35.65
#